data_AF-A0A0C1Z8R8-F1
#
_entry.id   AF-A0A0C1Z8R8-F1
#
_cell.length_a   1.000
_cell.length_b   1.000
_cell.length_c   1.000
_cell.angle_alpha   90.00
_cell.angle_beta   90.00
_cell.angle_gamma   90.00
#
_symmetry.space_group_name_H-M   'P 1'
#
loop_
_entity.id
_entity.type
_entity.pdbx_description
1 polymer ?
#
loop_
_entity_poly.entity_id
_entity_poly.type
_entity_poly.pdbx_seq_one_letter_code
_entity_poly.pdbx_strand_id
1 'polypeptide(L)'
;MTSGPPDWMLVKRSCDQLLREKTKDLTLASYLARALYELDGLDGLVTGFALIAELSNSFWDGMHPPKKKERRRANAVTWLFEPVERALADMQPTAKDARALYELDKVAKHLFGVIGDKYQTHAPATRGIRDALARAKMSAPEPPPEPKPEPKAEPQPQPAAGATSTSQASASPAPAPQQQQAASAPAEPERPSFDAAALAAKWTAPIPGSNPVGEDARYEPAHESVRTEVGKLESVTGGEVDWDMVKREATTILVEKNKDLLIASYLARALHVQGGFKGLVQGMALLSETCERYWDGMQPPKKKEKRRANALSWLFDQLERELGDYKPEAKEAADIELLELANKHLLGVIGQKFETHSPGTRGLRDAISRLKMSVPKPEPKPEPKPEPKPEPKPEPAQTQAAAPPPAAAPAPAAAPSSGAAISAPATQAAPASAAQIVDYLRKVGDDFVSAAAKLREANLADPLPYRIMRIALFLHISNPPPSGPDGNLKLPPPPPDVLKRLDLMRANAKWAGIIEECEGSLKRFRFSIDLHQRSAQALAGLGHAEAQEAVVDGVRSLLGRMPTLLGLGFRDGTPLCGPEARAWINDEVLADSGGGGGGGPGGLPEAIQERIAEAKKTAAGGKFAEAAADMQKAIDEAGTARNRFLARMALAEMASAGAGRVALGLYSGLAREAEALGIDQWEPELAARCLQGLCRAQADAAKAKPPVSINPAFERLCRIDPATAASLKE
;
A
#
# COMPACT_ATOMS: atom_id res chain seq x y z
N MET A 1 -4.55 -8.96 -11.03
CA MET A 1 -5.66 -8.92 -10.07
C MET A 1 -6.78 -8.10 -10.69
N THR A 2 -8.03 -8.53 -10.53
CA THR A 2 -9.17 -7.60 -10.62
C THR A 2 -9.04 -6.57 -9.50
N SER A 3 -9.18 -5.28 -9.80
CA SER A 3 -9.23 -4.24 -8.78
C SER A 3 -10.48 -4.41 -7.94
N GLY A 4 -10.35 -4.45 -6.62
CA GLY A 4 -11.50 -4.28 -5.73
C GLY A 4 -12.21 -2.95 -6.01
N PRO A 5 -13.54 -2.87 -5.81
CA PRO A 5 -14.29 -1.64 -6.04
C PRO A 5 -13.73 -0.49 -5.17
N PRO A 6 -13.67 0.76 -5.68
CA PRO A 6 -13.20 1.89 -4.89
C PRO A 6 -14.05 2.11 -3.63
N ASP A 7 -13.42 2.60 -2.55
CA ASP A 7 -14.15 3.10 -1.38
C ASP A 7 -14.84 4.43 -1.72
N TRP A 8 -16.06 4.33 -2.25
CA TRP A 8 -16.84 5.48 -2.64
C TRP A 8 -17.25 6.35 -1.45
N MET A 9 -17.30 5.84 -0.21
CA MET A 9 -17.58 6.66 0.97
C MET A 9 -16.39 7.57 1.31
N LEU A 10 -15.17 7.03 1.22
CA LEU A 10 -13.94 7.81 1.36
C LEU A 10 -13.81 8.83 0.23
N VAL A 11 -14.03 8.43 -1.03
CA VAL A 11 -14.00 9.36 -2.18
C VAL A 11 -15.03 10.48 -2.00
N LYS A 12 -16.28 10.15 -1.62
CA LYS A 12 -17.34 11.13 -1.36
C LYS A 12 -16.93 12.13 -0.28
N ARG A 13 -16.49 11.66 0.88
CA ARG A 13 -16.06 12.51 2.02
C ARG A 13 -14.86 13.38 1.66
N SER A 14 -13.81 12.81 1.06
CA SER A 14 -12.59 13.53 0.71
C SER A 14 -12.81 14.58 -0.38
N CYS A 15 -13.58 14.26 -1.43
CA CYS A 15 -13.85 15.22 -2.50
C CYS A 15 -14.79 16.34 -2.03
N ASP A 16 -15.82 16.03 -1.22
CA ASP A 16 -16.71 17.04 -0.64
C ASP A 16 -15.94 18.01 0.27
N GLN A 17 -15.09 17.52 1.18
CA GLN A 17 -14.27 18.39 2.02
C GLN A 17 -13.31 19.27 1.19
N LEU A 18 -12.58 18.69 0.24
CA LEU A 18 -11.64 19.43 -0.59
C LEU A 18 -12.34 20.50 -1.45
N LEU A 19 -13.53 20.20 -1.98
CA LEU A 19 -14.33 21.13 -2.77
C LEU A 19 -14.98 22.24 -1.93
N ARG A 20 -15.23 22.01 -0.64
CA ARG A 20 -15.67 23.05 0.30
C ARG A 20 -14.50 23.94 0.75
N GLU A 21 -13.42 23.33 1.23
CA GLU A 21 -12.41 24.01 2.06
C GLU A 21 -11.12 24.44 1.34
N LYS A 22 -10.76 23.81 0.21
CA LYS A 22 -9.40 23.91 -0.36
C LYS A 22 -9.31 24.31 -1.82
N THR A 23 -10.20 23.82 -2.68
CA THR A 23 -10.10 24.04 -4.13
C THR A 23 -11.47 23.98 -4.80
N LYS A 24 -11.59 24.54 -6.01
CA LYS A 24 -12.64 24.16 -6.96
C LYS A 24 -11.93 23.41 -8.08
N ASP A 25 -12.08 22.08 -8.12
CA ASP A 25 -11.40 21.21 -9.08
C ASP A 25 -12.39 20.28 -9.78
N LEU A 26 -12.40 20.32 -11.11
CA LEU A 26 -13.33 19.56 -11.96
C LEU A 26 -13.07 18.05 -11.93
N THR A 27 -11.83 17.64 -11.62
CA THR A 27 -11.45 16.23 -11.38
C THR A 27 -12.08 15.72 -10.10
N LEU A 28 -11.98 16.50 -9.01
CA LEU A 28 -12.62 16.15 -7.73
C LEU A 28 -14.15 16.20 -7.84
N ALA A 29 -14.71 17.13 -8.62
CA ALA A 29 -16.14 17.16 -8.90
C ALA A 29 -16.61 15.92 -9.69
N SER A 30 -15.82 15.47 -10.67
CA SER A 30 -16.10 14.25 -11.46
C SER A 30 -15.98 12.98 -10.61
N TYR A 31 -14.99 12.91 -9.72
CA TYR A 31 -14.84 11.80 -8.77
C TYR A 31 -15.97 11.79 -7.72
N LEU A 32 -16.37 12.96 -7.20
CA LEU A 32 -17.51 13.09 -6.28
C LEU A 32 -18.83 12.69 -6.97
N ALA A 33 -19.04 13.10 -8.21
CA ALA A 33 -20.22 12.71 -8.99
C ALA A 33 -20.29 11.20 -9.23
N ARG A 34 -19.15 10.52 -9.48
CA ARG A 34 -19.13 9.06 -9.56
C ARG A 34 -19.39 8.41 -8.20
N ALA A 35 -18.77 8.90 -7.14
CA ALA A 35 -18.98 8.38 -5.78
C ALA A 35 -20.43 8.57 -5.30
N LEU A 36 -21.08 9.68 -5.67
CA LEU A 36 -22.51 9.91 -5.44
C LEU A 36 -23.36 8.90 -6.21
N TYR A 37 -23.07 8.65 -7.50
CA TYR A 37 -23.81 7.64 -8.28
C TYR A 37 -23.67 6.22 -7.71
N GLU A 38 -22.49 5.84 -7.25
CA GLU A 38 -22.19 4.49 -6.74
C GLU A 38 -22.70 4.24 -5.31
N LEU A 39 -23.15 5.29 -4.59
CA LEU A 39 -23.71 5.21 -3.24
C LEU A 39 -25.21 5.52 -3.20
N ASP A 40 -25.61 6.59 -3.90
CA ASP A 40 -26.94 7.20 -3.85
C ASP A 40 -27.69 7.05 -5.19
N GLY A 41 -27.18 6.23 -6.12
CA GLY A 41 -27.85 5.87 -7.38
C GLY A 41 -28.09 7.05 -8.34
N LEU A 42 -29.21 7.01 -9.07
CA LEU A 42 -29.56 8.07 -10.02
C LEU A 42 -29.69 9.45 -9.34
N ASP A 43 -30.25 9.53 -8.14
CA ASP A 43 -30.37 10.80 -7.38
C ASP A 43 -28.98 11.35 -6.97
N GLY A 44 -28.03 10.46 -6.67
CA GLY A 44 -26.61 10.80 -6.54
C GLY A 44 -26.03 11.39 -7.82
N LEU A 45 -26.34 10.81 -8.98
CA LEU A 45 -25.87 11.31 -10.27
C LEU A 45 -26.52 12.64 -10.69
N VAL A 46 -27.80 12.86 -10.37
CA VAL A 46 -28.47 14.18 -10.49
C VAL A 46 -27.68 15.23 -9.71
N THR A 47 -27.35 14.93 -8.46
CA THR A 47 -26.56 15.81 -7.59
C THR A 47 -25.14 16.04 -8.15
N GLY A 48 -24.51 14.99 -8.68
CA GLY A 48 -23.19 15.04 -9.29
C GLY A 48 -23.11 15.90 -10.57
N PHE A 49 -24.05 15.73 -11.49
CA PHE A 49 -24.11 16.54 -12.71
C PHE A 49 -24.45 18.01 -12.41
N ALA A 50 -25.33 18.27 -11.43
CA ALA A 50 -25.64 19.64 -10.99
C ALA A 50 -24.39 20.33 -10.41
N LEU A 51 -23.65 19.63 -9.54
CA LEU A 51 -22.39 20.13 -8.99
C LEU A 51 -21.37 20.48 -10.09
N ILE A 52 -21.19 19.60 -11.08
CA ILE A 52 -20.24 19.83 -12.18
C ILE A 52 -20.67 21.04 -13.04
N ALA A 53 -21.98 21.19 -13.30
CA ALA A 53 -22.51 22.32 -14.04
C ALA A 53 -22.32 23.64 -13.28
N GLU A 54 -22.71 23.71 -12.01
CA GLU A 54 -22.62 24.93 -11.20
C GLU A 54 -21.17 25.34 -10.92
N LEU A 55 -20.27 24.38 -10.68
CA LEU A 55 -18.83 24.67 -10.56
C LEU A 55 -18.26 25.20 -11.88
N SER A 56 -18.62 24.59 -13.00
CA SER A 56 -18.17 25.02 -14.33
C SER A 56 -18.79 26.35 -14.75
N ASN A 57 -19.97 26.69 -14.25
CA ASN A 57 -20.60 27.99 -14.52
C ASN A 57 -19.98 29.11 -13.68
N SER A 58 -19.93 28.90 -12.37
CA SER A 58 -19.57 29.92 -11.37
C SER A 58 -18.06 30.16 -11.23
N PHE A 59 -17.21 29.16 -11.47
CA PHE A 59 -15.77 29.23 -11.18
C PHE A 59 -14.86 29.02 -12.40
N TRP A 60 -15.38 29.07 -13.63
CA TRP A 60 -14.67 28.65 -14.85
C TRP A 60 -13.23 29.16 -14.98
N ASP A 61 -12.97 30.44 -14.69
CA ASP A 61 -11.63 31.02 -14.83
C ASP A 61 -10.63 30.57 -13.75
N GLY A 62 -11.09 30.43 -12.50
CA GLY A 62 -10.26 30.06 -11.34
C GLY A 62 -10.20 28.55 -11.05
N MET A 63 -11.10 27.75 -11.63
CA MET A 63 -11.21 26.31 -11.39
C MET A 63 -9.98 25.52 -11.88
N HIS A 64 -9.62 24.48 -11.14
CA HIS A 64 -8.59 23.51 -11.52
C HIS A 64 -9.18 22.32 -12.32
N PRO A 65 -8.43 21.67 -13.23
CA PRO A 65 -7.17 22.13 -13.82
C PRO A 65 -7.32 23.51 -14.50
N PRO A 66 -6.28 24.38 -14.51
CA PRO A 66 -6.41 25.76 -15.01
C PRO A 66 -6.89 25.84 -16.47
N LYS A 67 -7.66 26.89 -16.85
CA LYS A 67 -8.34 26.99 -18.16
C LYS A 67 -7.44 26.75 -19.38
N LYS A 68 -6.17 27.18 -19.34
CA LYS A 68 -5.16 26.90 -20.38
C LYS A 68 -4.79 25.42 -20.59
N LYS A 69 -5.32 24.51 -19.76
CA LYS A 69 -5.23 23.06 -19.88
C LYS A 69 -6.63 22.46 -20.13
N GLU A 70 -7.42 23.07 -20.99
CA GLU A 70 -8.81 22.68 -21.30
C GLU A 70 -8.97 21.17 -21.57
N ARG A 71 -8.05 20.54 -22.33
CA ARG A 71 -8.05 19.09 -22.56
C ARG A 71 -8.00 18.26 -21.27
N ARG A 72 -7.38 18.75 -20.19
CA ARG A 72 -7.41 18.07 -18.87
C ARG A 72 -8.75 18.25 -18.15
N ARG A 73 -9.42 19.39 -18.30
CA ARG A 73 -10.81 19.57 -17.84
C ARG A 73 -11.75 18.63 -18.58
N ALA A 74 -11.57 18.50 -19.89
CA ALA A 74 -12.35 17.59 -20.74
C ALA A 74 -12.20 16.14 -20.29
N ASN A 75 -10.94 15.67 -20.15
CA ASN A 75 -10.65 14.31 -19.71
C ASN A 75 -11.27 13.96 -18.35
N ALA A 76 -11.34 14.92 -17.41
CA ALA A 76 -11.98 14.69 -16.10
C ALA A 76 -13.49 14.38 -16.23
N VAL A 77 -14.20 15.16 -17.05
CA VAL A 77 -15.65 14.96 -17.30
C VAL A 77 -15.88 13.70 -18.14
N THR A 78 -15.07 13.46 -19.17
CA THR A 78 -15.15 12.24 -20.00
C THR A 78 -14.91 10.96 -19.18
N TRP A 79 -14.02 10.99 -18.19
CA TRP A 79 -13.77 9.87 -17.27
C TRP A 79 -15.01 9.50 -16.44
N LEU A 80 -15.84 10.49 -16.06
CA LEU A 80 -17.15 10.22 -15.44
C LEU A 80 -18.17 9.71 -16.46
N PHE A 81 -18.18 10.27 -17.67
CA PHE A 81 -19.20 9.96 -18.67
C PHE A 81 -19.13 8.50 -19.15
N GLU A 82 -17.97 7.95 -19.51
CA GLU A 82 -17.90 6.58 -20.05
C GLU A 82 -18.55 5.49 -19.14
N PRO A 83 -18.22 5.38 -17.83
CA PRO A 83 -18.83 4.37 -16.96
C PRO A 83 -20.27 4.73 -16.54
N VAL A 84 -20.73 5.96 -16.74
CA VAL A 84 -22.14 6.36 -16.54
C VAL A 84 -22.98 6.04 -17.78
N GLU A 85 -22.45 6.27 -18.97
CA GLU A 85 -23.11 5.95 -20.25
C GLU A 85 -23.37 4.46 -20.38
N ARG A 86 -22.36 3.63 -20.06
CA ARG A 86 -22.48 2.17 -20.00
C ARG A 86 -23.60 1.74 -19.06
N ALA A 87 -23.56 2.21 -17.81
CA ALA A 87 -24.56 1.85 -16.81
C ALA A 87 -25.98 2.33 -17.14
N LEU A 88 -26.14 3.48 -17.80
CA LEU A 88 -27.44 3.97 -18.30
C LEU A 88 -27.94 3.22 -19.55
N ALA A 89 -27.03 2.65 -20.35
CA ALA A 89 -27.38 1.83 -21.52
C ALA A 89 -27.80 0.41 -21.12
N ASP A 90 -27.19 -0.14 -20.06
CA ASP A 90 -27.46 -1.48 -19.53
C ASP A 90 -28.65 -1.50 -18.52
N MET A 91 -29.18 -0.33 -18.14
CA MET A 91 -30.24 -0.20 -17.13
C MET A 91 -31.61 -0.68 -17.65
N GLN A 92 -32.31 -1.47 -16.84
CA GLN A 92 -33.75 -1.73 -16.97
C GLN A 92 -34.51 -0.90 -15.92
N PRO A 93 -35.04 0.29 -16.28
CA PRO A 93 -35.60 1.22 -15.30
C PRO A 93 -36.99 0.80 -14.81
N THR A 94 -37.25 1.02 -13.53
CA THR A 94 -38.54 0.74 -12.88
C THR A 94 -39.36 2.02 -12.71
N ALA A 95 -40.62 1.88 -12.26
CA ALA A 95 -41.48 3.01 -11.93
C ALA A 95 -40.91 3.92 -10.80
N LYS A 96 -39.92 3.45 -10.02
CA LYS A 96 -39.21 4.29 -9.03
C LYS A 96 -38.15 5.17 -9.69
N ASP A 97 -37.50 4.67 -10.73
CA ASP A 97 -36.40 5.35 -11.43
C ASP A 97 -36.90 6.48 -12.36
N ALA A 98 -38.16 6.41 -12.81
CA ALA A 98 -38.76 7.35 -13.75
C ALA A 98 -38.59 8.83 -13.33
N ARG A 99 -38.75 9.15 -12.03
CA ARG A 99 -38.55 10.51 -11.51
C ARG A 99 -37.08 10.94 -11.58
N ALA A 100 -36.16 10.08 -11.12
CA ALA A 100 -34.74 10.38 -11.11
C ALA A 100 -34.18 10.50 -12.54
N LEU A 101 -34.65 9.69 -13.49
CA LEU A 101 -34.32 9.81 -14.92
C LEU A 101 -34.79 11.13 -15.54
N TYR A 102 -35.94 11.67 -15.12
CA TYR A 102 -36.46 12.94 -15.62
C TYR A 102 -35.63 14.13 -15.11
N GLU A 103 -35.34 14.18 -13.81
CA GLU A 103 -34.44 15.20 -13.23
C GLU A 103 -33.01 15.07 -13.76
N LEU A 104 -32.52 13.84 -13.98
CA LEU A 104 -31.19 13.60 -14.56
C LEU A 104 -31.10 14.11 -16.01
N ASP A 105 -32.13 13.92 -16.84
CA ASP A 105 -32.18 14.48 -18.20
C ASP A 105 -32.20 16.02 -18.19
N LYS A 106 -32.95 16.63 -17.26
CA LYS A 106 -33.02 18.07 -17.06
C LYS A 106 -31.67 18.66 -16.62
N VAL A 107 -30.99 18.05 -15.65
CA VAL A 107 -29.67 18.47 -15.18
C VAL A 107 -28.57 18.16 -16.20
N ALA A 108 -28.64 17.02 -16.91
CA ALA A 108 -27.71 16.69 -17.99
C ALA A 108 -27.81 17.72 -19.14
N LYS A 109 -29.02 18.13 -19.54
CA LYS A 109 -29.23 19.22 -20.52
C LYS A 109 -28.57 20.52 -20.08
N HIS A 110 -28.70 20.90 -18.81
CA HIS A 110 -28.03 22.09 -18.28
C HIS A 110 -26.49 21.95 -18.32
N LEU A 111 -25.95 20.82 -17.85
CA LEU A 111 -24.52 20.51 -17.92
C LEU A 111 -23.99 20.53 -19.36
N PHE A 112 -24.75 20.02 -20.33
CA PHE A 112 -24.37 20.04 -21.75
C PHE A 112 -24.39 21.45 -22.36
N GLY A 113 -25.29 22.33 -21.90
CA GLY A 113 -25.26 23.75 -22.22
C GLY A 113 -23.98 24.40 -21.70
N VAL A 114 -23.70 24.27 -20.40
CA VAL A 114 -22.48 24.79 -19.77
C VAL A 114 -21.20 24.22 -20.43
N ILE A 115 -21.20 22.96 -20.87
CA ILE A 115 -20.09 22.40 -21.66
C ILE A 115 -19.94 23.11 -23.01
N GLY A 116 -21.03 23.34 -23.74
CA GLY A 116 -21.01 24.05 -25.03
C GLY A 116 -20.60 25.53 -24.91
N ASP A 117 -21.01 26.20 -23.83
CA ASP A 117 -20.73 27.63 -23.61
C ASP A 117 -19.30 27.89 -23.13
N LYS A 118 -18.70 26.96 -22.36
CA LYS A 118 -17.42 27.19 -21.66
C LYS A 118 -16.20 26.56 -22.35
N TYR A 119 -16.36 25.48 -23.10
CA TYR A 119 -15.25 24.80 -23.80
C TYR A 119 -15.10 25.30 -25.24
N GLN A 120 -13.89 25.68 -25.64
CA GLN A 120 -13.61 26.30 -26.94
C GLN A 120 -13.07 25.32 -28.00
N THR A 121 -12.20 24.39 -27.60
CA THR A 121 -11.43 23.54 -28.53
C THR A 121 -11.54 22.05 -28.18
N HIS A 122 -11.78 21.72 -26.92
CA HIS A 122 -11.75 20.37 -26.38
C HIS A 122 -12.97 20.07 -25.51
N ALA A 123 -14.18 20.32 -26.00
CA ALA A 123 -15.40 19.92 -25.30
C ALA A 123 -15.48 18.38 -25.13
N PRO A 124 -15.84 17.85 -23.94
CA PRO A 124 -16.15 16.42 -23.77
C PRO A 124 -17.40 16.03 -24.59
N ALA A 125 -17.42 14.81 -25.11
CA ALA A 125 -18.52 14.34 -25.95
C ALA A 125 -19.79 14.07 -25.13
N THR A 126 -20.87 14.80 -25.43
CA THR A 126 -22.15 14.72 -24.68
C THR A 126 -23.21 13.81 -25.33
N ARG A 127 -22.96 13.35 -26.57
CA ARG A 127 -23.96 12.60 -27.36
C ARG A 127 -24.32 11.25 -26.75
N GLY A 128 -23.35 10.46 -26.31
CA GLY A 128 -23.61 9.10 -25.86
C GLY A 128 -24.50 9.04 -24.60
N ILE A 129 -24.17 9.84 -23.57
CA ILE A 129 -25.05 10.06 -22.40
C ILE A 129 -26.45 10.51 -22.82
N ARG A 130 -26.58 11.45 -23.78
CA ARG A 130 -27.88 11.93 -24.26
C ARG A 130 -28.70 10.81 -24.92
N ASP A 131 -28.06 10.04 -25.79
CA ASP A 131 -28.69 8.94 -26.52
C ASP A 131 -29.04 7.77 -25.55
N ALA A 132 -28.25 7.56 -24.49
CA ALA A 132 -28.54 6.61 -23.40
C ALA A 132 -29.72 7.06 -22.52
N LEU A 133 -29.72 8.31 -22.03
CA LEU A 133 -30.83 8.87 -21.25
C LEU A 133 -32.15 8.89 -22.03
N ALA A 134 -32.10 9.11 -23.35
CA ALA A 134 -33.27 8.99 -24.22
C ALA A 134 -33.83 7.55 -24.22
N ARG A 135 -32.98 6.53 -24.39
CA ARG A 135 -33.40 5.11 -24.33
C ARG A 135 -33.95 4.72 -22.96
N ALA A 136 -33.25 5.07 -21.88
CA ALA A 136 -33.68 4.77 -20.52
C ALA A 136 -35.07 5.36 -20.22
N LYS A 137 -35.32 6.63 -20.56
CA LYS A 137 -36.65 7.25 -20.40
C LYS A 137 -37.74 6.60 -21.25
N MET A 138 -37.44 6.18 -22.49
CA MET A 138 -38.41 5.47 -23.34
C MET A 138 -38.72 4.04 -22.85
N SER A 139 -37.85 3.45 -22.02
CA SER A 139 -38.05 2.14 -21.40
C SER A 139 -38.64 2.20 -19.99
N ALA A 140 -38.81 3.39 -19.41
CA ALA A 140 -39.31 3.56 -18.05
C ALA A 140 -40.86 3.41 -18.02
N PRO A 141 -41.42 2.62 -17.07
CA PRO A 141 -42.86 2.59 -16.83
C PRO A 141 -43.41 3.99 -16.52
N GLU A 142 -44.64 4.26 -16.96
CA GLU A 142 -45.30 5.56 -16.75
C GLU A 142 -45.39 5.87 -15.23
N PRO A 143 -44.92 7.05 -14.77
CA PRO A 143 -44.82 7.34 -13.35
C PRO A 143 -46.22 7.48 -12.72
N PRO A 144 -46.43 6.98 -11.48
CA PRO A 144 -47.68 7.22 -10.75
C PRO A 144 -47.98 8.72 -10.63
N PRO A 145 -49.24 9.15 -10.82
CA PRO A 145 -49.60 10.57 -10.76
C PRO A 145 -49.29 11.16 -9.38
N GLU A 146 -48.63 12.31 -9.35
CA GLU A 146 -48.12 12.90 -8.11
C GLU A 146 -49.26 13.25 -7.13
N PRO A 147 -49.19 12.82 -5.85
CA PRO A 147 -50.05 13.37 -4.82
C PRO A 147 -49.72 14.86 -4.65
N LYS A 148 -50.76 15.70 -4.69
CA LYS A 148 -50.62 17.17 -4.63
C LYS A 148 -49.82 17.58 -3.38
N PRO A 149 -48.81 18.47 -3.50
CA PRO A 149 -48.05 18.92 -2.35
C PRO A 149 -48.92 19.82 -1.44
N GLU A 150 -49.06 19.43 -0.18
CA GLU A 150 -49.65 20.29 0.85
C GLU A 150 -48.66 21.41 1.24
N PRO A 151 -49.14 22.63 1.57
CA PRO A 151 -48.25 23.77 1.78
C PRO A 151 -47.44 23.66 3.08
N LYS A 152 -46.12 23.89 3.01
CA LYS A 152 -45.31 24.16 4.20
C LYS A 152 -45.53 25.61 4.66
N ALA A 153 -45.83 25.80 5.93
CA ALA A 153 -45.96 27.13 6.54
C ALA A 153 -44.59 27.81 6.76
N GLU A 154 -44.59 29.15 6.76
CA GLU A 154 -43.41 30.00 6.94
C GLU A 154 -43.07 30.25 8.42
N PRO A 155 -41.81 30.59 8.78
CA PRO A 155 -41.38 30.81 10.16
C PRO A 155 -41.34 32.29 10.60
N GLN A 156 -41.96 32.61 11.75
CA GLN A 156 -41.79 33.86 12.54
C GLN A 156 -42.05 33.56 14.04
N PRO A 157 -41.81 34.49 14.99
CA PRO A 157 -40.52 35.08 15.35
C PRO A 157 -40.22 34.96 16.88
N GLN A 158 -39.06 35.47 17.34
CA GLN A 158 -38.78 35.67 18.78
C GLN A 158 -39.49 36.93 19.33
N PRO A 159 -39.77 37.01 20.65
CA PRO A 159 -38.97 37.90 21.52
C PRO A 159 -38.70 37.31 22.94
N ALA A 160 -38.20 38.13 23.88
CA ALA A 160 -37.64 37.69 25.16
C ALA A 160 -37.97 38.61 26.38
N ALA A 161 -37.51 38.19 27.56
CA ALA A 161 -37.30 38.94 28.82
C ALA A 161 -38.49 39.16 29.81
N GLY A 162 -38.14 39.39 31.09
CA GLY A 162 -39.02 39.57 32.26
C GLY A 162 -39.16 38.30 33.12
N ALA A 163 -38.52 38.06 34.28
CA ALA A 163 -37.85 38.84 35.35
C ALA A 163 -38.71 39.19 36.58
N THR A 164 -38.11 39.05 37.79
CA THR A 164 -38.57 39.47 39.14
C THR A 164 -39.84 38.80 39.72
N SER A 165 -39.96 38.54 41.04
CA SER A 165 -39.02 38.60 42.18
C SER A 165 -39.58 37.90 43.44
N THR A 166 -38.78 37.87 44.54
CA THR A 166 -39.23 37.87 45.97
C THR A 166 -39.88 36.56 46.53
N SER A 167 -39.78 36.19 47.82
CA SER A 167 -39.14 36.82 49.02
C SER A 167 -38.91 35.83 50.18
N GLN A 168 -37.85 36.06 51.00
CA GLN A 168 -37.68 35.74 52.44
C GLN A 168 -37.62 34.26 52.92
N ALA A 169 -36.91 33.90 54.01
CA ALA A 169 -35.86 34.60 54.80
C ALA A 169 -35.13 33.65 55.80
N SER A 170 -34.00 34.13 56.35
CA SER A 170 -33.49 33.91 57.74
C SER A 170 -33.28 32.49 58.31
N ALA A 171 -32.21 32.20 59.08
CA ALA A 171 -31.01 32.98 59.42
C ALA A 171 -29.87 32.08 59.96
N SER A 172 -28.65 32.63 59.93
CA SER A 172 -27.46 32.26 60.72
C SER A 172 -27.69 32.48 62.24
N PRO A 173 -26.87 31.96 63.20
CA PRO A 173 -25.40 31.80 63.10
C PRO A 173 -24.78 30.52 63.67
N ALA A 174 -23.45 30.41 63.49
CA ALA A 174 -22.60 29.34 64.00
C ALA A 174 -21.77 29.79 65.21
N PRO A 175 -21.36 28.87 66.09
CA PRO A 175 -20.17 28.99 66.93
C PRO A 175 -19.04 28.05 66.48
N ALA A 176 -17.84 28.30 66.98
CA ALA A 176 -16.64 27.47 66.83
C ALA A 176 -15.84 27.48 68.14
N PRO A 177 -14.74 26.73 68.30
CA PRO A 177 -14.40 25.42 67.73
C PRO A 177 -14.17 24.36 68.84
N GLN A 178 -14.15 23.07 68.48
CA GLN A 178 -13.59 22.02 69.35
C GLN A 178 -12.67 21.10 68.54
N GLN A 179 -11.50 20.77 69.11
CA GLN A 179 -10.55 19.81 68.56
C GLN A 179 -10.77 18.43 69.19
N GLN A 180 -11.11 17.43 68.38
CA GLN A 180 -10.92 16.01 68.75
C GLN A 180 -10.69 15.15 67.50
N GLN A 181 -10.17 13.95 67.72
CA GLN A 181 -9.30 13.27 66.76
C GLN A 181 -10.03 12.50 65.64
N ALA A 182 -9.39 12.51 64.47
CA ALA A 182 -9.32 11.42 63.50
C ALA A 182 -10.59 10.59 63.21
N ALA A 183 -11.35 11.03 62.21
CA ALA A 183 -12.06 10.13 61.30
C ALA A 183 -11.64 10.47 59.86
N SER A 184 -11.46 9.46 59.01
CA SER A 184 -11.02 9.64 57.63
C SER A 184 -12.09 10.35 56.79
N ALA A 185 -11.69 11.42 56.08
CA ALA A 185 -12.55 12.03 55.06
C ALA A 185 -12.87 11.01 53.94
N PRO A 186 -14.00 11.15 53.23
CA PRO A 186 -14.24 10.40 52.00
C PRO A 186 -13.10 10.65 51.01
N ALA A 187 -12.65 9.60 50.32
CA ALA A 187 -11.57 9.73 49.36
C ALA A 187 -11.94 10.73 48.25
N GLU A 188 -11.00 11.61 47.90
CA GLU A 188 -10.97 12.14 46.52
C GLU A 188 -10.97 10.94 45.55
N PRO A 189 -11.57 11.03 44.35
CA PRO A 189 -11.40 10.00 43.34
C PRO A 189 -9.89 9.80 43.13
N GLU A 190 -9.41 8.58 43.41
CA GLU A 190 -7.98 8.32 43.61
C GLU A 190 -7.17 8.81 42.41
N ARG A 191 -6.37 9.87 42.63
CA ARG A 191 -5.51 10.41 41.57
C ARG A 191 -4.54 9.30 41.17
N PRO A 192 -4.45 8.92 39.88
CA PRO A 192 -3.67 7.76 39.46
C PRO A 192 -2.22 7.88 39.92
N SER A 193 -1.81 7.04 40.87
CA SER A 193 -0.49 7.09 41.48
C SER A 193 0.54 6.41 40.58
N PHE A 194 1.61 7.14 40.27
CA PHE A 194 2.73 6.64 39.46
C PHE A 194 3.92 6.33 40.35
N ASP A 195 4.12 5.04 40.65
CA ASP A 195 5.31 4.52 41.34
C ASP A 195 6.31 3.96 40.32
N ALA A 196 7.29 4.77 39.95
CA ALA A 196 8.33 4.38 39.00
C ALA A 196 9.17 3.20 39.52
N ALA A 197 9.46 3.17 40.83
CA ALA A 197 10.31 2.16 41.45
C ALA A 197 9.64 0.79 41.41
N ALA A 198 8.36 0.69 41.77
CA ALA A 198 7.59 -0.55 41.69
C ALA A 198 7.43 -1.04 40.24
N LEU A 199 7.13 -0.13 39.30
CA LEU A 199 6.95 -0.47 37.88
C LEU A 199 8.25 -0.95 37.20
N ALA A 200 9.41 -0.46 37.63
CA ALA A 200 10.70 -0.79 37.05
C ALA A 200 11.51 -1.86 37.81
N ALA A 201 11.11 -2.21 39.04
CA ALA A 201 11.87 -3.00 40.01
C ALA A 201 12.60 -4.23 39.43
N LYS A 202 11.94 -4.95 38.51
CA LYS A 202 12.47 -6.13 37.81
C LYS A 202 13.84 -5.88 37.18
N TRP A 203 14.05 -4.72 36.58
CA TRP A 203 15.26 -4.39 35.81
C TRP A 203 16.20 -3.41 36.55
N THR A 204 15.70 -2.73 37.59
CA THR A 204 16.44 -1.70 38.32
C THR A 204 17.09 -2.20 39.62
N ALA A 205 16.86 -3.48 39.98
CA ALA A 205 17.66 -4.19 40.98
C ALA A 205 19.17 -4.17 40.63
N PRO A 206 20.09 -4.07 41.61
CA PRO A 206 21.53 -4.14 41.36
C PRO A 206 21.96 -5.49 40.76
N ILE A 207 22.95 -5.46 39.87
CA ILE A 207 23.53 -6.70 39.32
C ILE A 207 24.37 -7.40 40.41
N PRO A 208 24.21 -8.71 40.65
CA PRO A 208 24.96 -9.42 41.69
C PRO A 208 26.48 -9.41 41.44
N GLY A 209 27.24 -8.92 42.41
CA GLY A 209 28.71 -8.92 42.37
C GLY A 209 29.31 -7.66 42.99
N SER A 210 30.59 -7.39 42.68
CA SER A 210 31.31 -6.19 43.11
C SER A 210 30.95 -4.93 42.31
N ASN A 211 30.27 -5.09 41.16
CA ASN A 211 29.92 -4.01 40.25
C ASN A 211 28.38 -3.99 39.99
N PRO A 212 27.61 -3.16 40.72
CA PRO A 212 26.15 -3.17 40.65
C PRO A 212 25.56 -2.67 39.33
N VAL A 213 26.38 -2.05 38.46
CA VAL A 213 26.00 -1.61 37.10
C VAL A 213 26.48 -2.56 35.99
N GLY A 214 27.29 -3.57 36.31
CA GLY A 214 27.84 -4.51 35.35
C GLY A 214 28.92 -3.92 34.40
N GLU A 215 29.43 -4.74 33.49
CA GLU A 215 30.57 -4.39 32.62
C GLU A 215 30.12 -3.83 31.24
N ASP A 216 31.02 -3.60 30.27
CA ASP A 216 30.59 -3.14 28.92
C ASP A 216 30.16 -4.34 28.06
N ALA A 217 28.88 -4.71 28.16
CA ALA A 217 28.26 -5.79 27.43
C ALA A 217 28.17 -5.58 25.89
N ARG A 218 28.81 -4.55 25.30
CA ARG A 218 28.77 -4.29 23.84
C ARG A 218 29.17 -5.48 22.96
N TYR A 219 30.00 -6.37 23.49
CA TYR A 219 30.50 -7.56 22.78
C TYR A 219 29.82 -8.87 23.23
N GLU A 220 28.80 -8.80 24.09
CA GLU A 220 27.93 -9.93 24.39
C GLU A 220 27.02 -10.22 23.19
N PRO A 221 26.84 -11.49 22.77
CA PRO A 221 25.97 -11.84 21.64
C PRO A 221 24.55 -11.29 21.76
N ALA A 222 24.00 -11.23 22.97
CA ALA A 222 22.67 -10.64 23.23
C ALA A 222 22.62 -9.12 22.92
N HIS A 223 23.70 -8.37 23.15
CA HIS A 223 23.74 -6.92 22.89
C HIS A 223 23.82 -6.64 21.38
N GLU A 224 24.59 -7.44 20.65
CA GLU A 224 24.65 -7.40 19.19
C GLU A 224 23.33 -7.88 18.55
N SER A 225 22.75 -8.97 19.06
CA SER A 225 21.44 -9.50 18.68
C SER A 225 20.36 -8.43 18.78
N VAL A 226 20.12 -7.89 19.99
CA VAL A 226 19.16 -6.82 20.26
C VAL A 226 19.39 -5.58 19.39
N ARG A 227 20.65 -5.18 19.16
CA ARG A 227 20.97 -4.01 18.31
C ARG A 227 20.77 -4.28 16.82
N THR A 228 21.02 -5.49 16.34
CA THR A 228 20.78 -5.89 14.95
C THR A 228 19.29 -6.01 14.68
N GLU A 229 18.54 -6.53 15.64
CA GLU A 229 17.09 -6.72 15.58
C GLU A 229 16.36 -5.38 15.53
N VAL A 230 16.61 -4.48 16.48
CA VAL A 230 16.04 -3.12 16.46
C VAL A 230 16.56 -2.31 15.26
N GLY A 231 17.79 -2.59 14.80
CA GLY A 231 18.35 -2.03 13.58
C GLY A 231 17.55 -2.32 12.30
N LYS A 232 16.62 -3.30 12.30
CA LYS A 232 15.71 -3.55 11.17
C LYS A 232 14.76 -2.38 10.87
N LEU A 233 14.46 -1.51 11.85
CA LEU A 233 13.63 -0.31 11.65
C LEU A 233 14.33 0.75 10.78
N GLU A 234 15.64 0.91 10.95
CA GLU A 234 16.47 1.86 10.20
C GLU A 234 17.14 1.21 8.97
N SER A 235 17.19 -0.12 8.93
CA SER A 235 17.64 -0.90 7.78
C SER A 235 16.83 -0.53 6.54
N VAL A 236 17.53 -0.01 5.53
CA VAL A 236 16.98 0.47 4.25
C VAL A 236 16.23 -0.62 3.45
N THR A 237 16.31 -1.87 3.89
CA THR A 237 15.61 -3.04 3.32
C THR A 237 14.31 -3.39 4.03
N GLY A 238 14.04 -2.80 5.20
CA GLY A 238 13.01 -3.22 6.13
C GLY A 238 13.24 -4.60 6.76
N GLY A 239 12.36 -4.91 7.70
CA GLY A 239 12.22 -6.17 8.44
C GLY A 239 11.30 -5.92 9.63
N GLU A 240 10.39 -6.84 9.94
CA GLU A 240 9.67 -6.76 11.22
C GLU A 240 10.66 -7.09 12.36
N VAL A 241 10.53 -6.34 13.46
CA VAL A 241 11.36 -6.51 14.66
C VAL A 241 10.67 -7.56 15.55
N ASP A 242 11.42 -8.60 15.93
CA ASP A 242 11.01 -9.54 16.96
C ASP A 242 11.08 -8.85 18.33
N TRP A 243 10.01 -8.15 18.69
CA TRP A 243 9.90 -7.45 19.97
C TRP A 243 9.87 -8.41 21.17
N ASP A 244 9.52 -9.69 21.00
CA ASP A 244 9.61 -10.71 22.04
C ASP A 244 11.06 -11.09 22.31
N MET A 245 11.87 -11.30 21.27
CA MET A 245 13.32 -11.44 21.40
C MET A 245 13.96 -10.18 22.01
N VAL A 246 13.65 -8.99 21.49
CA VAL A 246 14.21 -7.73 22.03
C VAL A 246 13.86 -7.58 23.51
N LYS A 247 12.62 -7.84 23.91
CA LYS A 247 12.19 -7.77 25.32
C LYS A 247 12.89 -8.82 26.20
N ARG A 248 13.02 -10.06 25.71
CA ARG A 248 13.68 -11.18 26.39
C ARG A 248 15.16 -10.87 26.62
N GLU A 249 15.89 -10.55 25.55
CA GLU A 249 17.34 -10.37 25.60
C GLU A 249 17.75 -9.03 26.23
N ALA A 250 17.00 -7.94 26.01
CA ALA A 250 17.21 -6.70 26.75
C ALA A 250 16.90 -6.85 28.25
N THR A 251 15.93 -7.69 28.64
CA THR A 251 15.70 -8.04 30.06
C THR A 251 16.92 -8.76 30.63
N THR A 252 17.42 -9.81 29.98
CA THR A 252 18.62 -10.55 30.42
C THR A 252 19.83 -9.62 30.55
N ILE A 253 20.09 -8.76 29.57
CA ILE A 253 21.19 -7.78 29.63
C ILE A 253 21.05 -6.87 30.86
N LEU A 254 19.88 -6.27 31.06
CA LEU A 254 19.66 -5.30 32.15
C LEU A 254 19.64 -5.93 33.55
N VAL A 255 19.27 -7.21 33.67
CA VAL A 255 19.21 -7.94 34.95
C VAL A 255 20.55 -8.59 35.31
N GLU A 256 21.27 -9.13 34.33
CA GLU A 256 22.41 -10.04 34.56
C GLU A 256 23.76 -9.48 34.08
N LYS A 257 23.79 -8.58 33.08
CA LYS A 257 25.02 -8.19 32.38
C LYS A 257 25.44 -6.75 32.64
N ASN A 258 24.61 -5.76 32.30
CA ASN A 258 24.89 -4.35 32.58
C ASN A 258 23.67 -3.42 32.53
N LYS A 259 23.79 -2.23 33.12
CA LYS A 259 22.83 -1.14 32.96
C LYS A 259 23.24 -0.29 31.74
N ASP A 260 22.59 -0.53 30.59
CA ASP A 260 22.80 0.23 29.35
C ASP A 260 21.52 0.97 28.94
N LEU A 261 21.60 2.31 28.84
CA LEU A 261 20.48 3.18 28.52
C LEU A 261 19.92 2.96 27.10
N LEU A 262 20.74 2.51 26.15
CA LEU A 262 20.27 2.16 24.80
C LEU A 262 19.41 0.89 24.85
N ILE A 263 19.87 -0.12 25.59
CA ILE A 263 19.13 -1.37 25.80
C ILE A 263 17.85 -1.11 26.62
N ALA A 264 17.88 -0.20 27.59
CA ALA A 264 16.69 0.26 28.30
C ALA A 264 15.69 1.01 27.39
N SER A 265 16.18 1.83 26.44
CA SER A 265 15.33 2.51 25.46
C SER A 265 14.67 1.54 24.48
N TYR A 266 15.42 0.51 24.05
CA TYR A 266 14.90 -0.56 23.20
C TYR A 266 13.90 -1.47 23.95
N LEU A 267 14.14 -1.76 25.23
CA LEU A 267 13.19 -2.47 26.08
C LEU A 267 11.92 -1.65 26.32
N ALA A 268 12.02 -0.34 26.58
CA ALA A 268 10.87 0.55 26.72
C ALA A 268 10.00 0.55 25.44
N ARG A 269 10.63 0.50 24.26
CA ARG A 269 9.93 0.31 22.98
C ARG A 269 9.24 -1.05 22.89
N ALA A 270 9.93 -2.14 23.23
CA ALA A 270 9.37 -3.50 23.19
C ALA A 270 8.19 -3.68 24.16
N LEU A 271 8.28 -3.09 25.36
CA LEU A 271 7.20 -3.04 26.33
C LEU A 271 5.99 -2.27 25.78
N HIS A 272 6.18 -1.11 25.13
CA HIS A 272 5.09 -0.38 24.49
C HIS A 272 4.37 -1.19 23.40
N VAL A 273 5.11 -1.78 22.47
CA VAL A 273 4.53 -2.52 21.33
C VAL A 273 3.69 -3.72 21.79
N GLN A 274 4.07 -4.37 22.90
CA GLN A 274 3.33 -5.51 23.44
C GLN A 274 2.26 -5.16 24.49
N GLY A 275 2.45 -4.07 25.24
CA GLY A 275 1.64 -3.70 26.41
C GLY A 275 0.85 -2.41 26.24
N GLY A 276 0.81 -1.82 25.04
CA GLY A 276 0.17 -0.54 24.75
C GLY A 276 0.68 0.58 25.67
N PHE A 277 -0.23 1.39 26.18
CA PHE A 277 0.11 2.48 27.09
C PHE A 277 0.65 2.00 28.44
N LYS A 278 0.14 0.88 28.99
CA LYS A 278 0.66 0.29 30.24
C LYS A 278 2.12 -0.16 30.10
N GLY A 279 2.46 -0.76 28.96
CA GLY A 279 3.84 -1.12 28.62
C GLY A 279 4.75 0.10 28.46
N LEU A 280 4.25 1.19 27.87
CA LEU A 280 5.01 2.43 27.75
C LEU A 280 5.23 3.13 29.11
N VAL A 281 4.23 3.10 30.00
CA VAL A 281 4.35 3.57 31.40
C VAL A 281 5.46 2.82 32.14
N GLN A 282 5.54 1.49 31.99
CA GLN A 282 6.65 0.68 32.51
C GLN A 282 8.00 1.05 31.86
N GLY A 283 8.02 1.32 30.55
CA GLY A 283 9.22 1.78 29.84
C GLY A 283 9.73 3.15 30.31
N MET A 284 8.85 4.10 30.60
CA MET A 284 9.21 5.42 31.12
C MET A 284 9.66 5.37 32.59
N ALA A 285 9.05 4.50 33.40
CA ALA A 285 9.53 4.18 34.75
C ALA A 285 10.95 3.60 34.71
N LEU A 286 11.18 2.58 33.87
CA LEU A 286 12.51 1.97 33.66
C LEU A 286 13.58 3.01 33.31
N LEU A 287 13.29 3.91 32.37
CA LEU A 287 14.25 4.93 31.93
C LEU A 287 14.52 5.96 33.03
N SER A 288 13.49 6.37 33.79
CA SER A 288 13.62 7.27 34.94
C SER A 288 14.55 6.68 35.98
N GLU A 289 14.20 5.50 36.49
CA GLU A 289 14.90 4.81 37.57
C GLU A 289 16.34 4.41 37.18
N THR A 290 16.57 4.06 35.92
CA THR A 290 17.93 3.79 35.41
C THR A 290 18.78 5.05 35.42
N CYS A 291 18.23 6.19 34.97
CA CYS A 291 18.93 7.48 34.99
C CYS A 291 19.08 8.05 36.40
N GLU A 292 18.17 7.76 37.33
CA GLU A 292 18.28 8.16 38.73
C GLU A 292 19.37 7.39 39.45
N ARG A 293 19.25 6.05 39.52
CA ARG A 293 20.08 5.18 40.35
C ARG A 293 21.49 4.97 39.81
N TYR A 294 21.65 4.95 38.49
CA TYR A 294 22.87 4.43 37.85
C TYR A 294 23.59 5.45 36.96
N TRP A 295 23.24 6.75 37.03
CA TRP A 295 23.75 7.80 36.13
C TRP A 295 25.26 7.75 35.89
N ASP A 296 26.09 7.72 36.93
CA ASP A 296 27.54 7.86 36.74
C ASP A 296 28.21 6.56 36.26
N GLY A 297 27.60 5.40 36.51
CA GLY A 297 28.13 4.08 36.13
C GLY A 297 27.55 3.45 34.85
N MET A 298 26.31 3.79 34.45
CA MET A 298 25.61 3.14 33.33
C MET A 298 26.26 3.41 31.96
N GLN A 299 26.07 2.47 31.03
CA GLN A 299 26.45 2.63 29.63
C GLN A 299 25.41 3.44 28.84
N PRO A 300 25.79 4.18 27.78
CA PRO A 300 27.16 4.62 27.47
C PRO A 300 27.73 5.51 28.60
N PRO A 301 29.05 5.62 28.81
CA PRO A 301 29.61 6.28 29.99
C PRO A 301 29.31 7.79 30.02
N LYS A 302 29.23 8.40 31.22
CA LYS A 302 28.85 9.82 31.43
C LYS A 302 29.59 10.80 30.49
N LYS A 303 30.91 10.64 30.32
CA LYS A 303 31.75 11.44 29.39
C LYS A 303 31.39 11.33 27.89
N LYS A 304 30.40 10.49 27.53
CA LYS A 304 29.81 10.37 26.19
C LYS A 304 28.32 10.73 26.24
N GLU A 305 27.94 11.74 27.01
CA GLU A 305 26.55 12.20 27.24
C GLU A 305 25.70 12.27 25.95
N LYS A 306 26.25 12.80 24.84
CA LYS A 306 25.57 12.82 23.53
C LYS A 306 25.06 11.43 23.08
N ARG A 307 25.74 10.34 23.43
CA ARG A 307 25.27 8.98 23.13
C ARG A 307 24.10 8.53 24.02
N ARG A 308 24.01 9.03 25.26
CA ARG A 308 22.84 8.84 26.13
C ARG A 308 21.64 9.62 25.60
N ALA A 309 21.88 10.84 25.14
CA ALA A 309 20.86 11.68 24.51
C ALA A 309 20.30 11.02 23.25
N ASN A 310 21.18 10.56 22.34
CA ASN A 310 20.77 9.84 21.14
C ASN A 310 19.94 8.57 21.44
N ALA A 311 20.25 7.83 22.52
CA ALA A 311 19.49 6.65 22.92
C ALA A 311 18.05 6.99 23.33
N LEU A 312 17.85 8.10 24.04
CA LEU A 312 16.52 8.59 24.42
C LEU A 312 15.78 9.25 23.24
N SER A 313 16.45 10.09 22.46
CA SER A 313 15.87 10.71 21.26
C SER A 313 15.36 9.66 20.27
N TRP A 314 16.12 8.58 20.05
CA TRP A 314 15.68 7.46 19.22
C TRP A 314 14.30 6.91 19.64
N LEU A 315 14.08 6.73 20.94
CA LEU A 315 12.78 6.28 21.44
C LEU A 315 11.72 7.36 21.26
N PHE A 316 12.05 8.63 21.55
CA PHE A 316 11.12 9.74 21.49
C PHE A 316 10.63 10.03 20.06
N ASP A 317 11.52 9.97 19.07
CA ASP A 317 11.19 10.16 17.65
C ASP A 317 10.24 9.06 17.15
N GLN A 318 10.48 7.80 17.55
CA GLN A 318 9.62 6.66 17.20
C GLN A 318 8.25 6.73 17.89
N LEU A 319 8.19 7.22 19.14
CA LEU A 319 6.95 7.42 19.87
C LEU A 319 6.15 8.64 19.37
N GLU A 320 6.78 9.77 19.05
CA GLU A 320 6.08 10.94 18.50
C GLU A 320 5.35 10.59 17.20
N ARG A 321 6.01 9.81 16.33
CA ARG A 321 5.41 9.33 15.08
C ARG A 321 4.20 8.42 15.33
N GLU A 322 4.29 7.48 16.25
CA GLU A 322 3.23 6.50 16.52
C GLU A 322 2.04 7.10 17.28
N LEU A 323 2.32 7.90 18.31
CA LEU A 323 1.29 8.58 19.11
C LEU A 323 0.64 9.75 18.36
N GLY A 324 1.29 10.28 17.32
CA GLY A 324 0.77 11.37 16.49
C GLY A 324 -0.43 10.98 15.61
N ASP A 325 -0.45 9.76 15.08
CA ASP A 325 -1.53 9.24 14.23
C ASP A 325 -2.58 8.41 15.01
N TYR A 326 -2.34 8.14 16.29
CA TYR A 326 -3.16 7.26 17.11
C TYR A 326 -4.51 7.88 17.52
N LYS A 327 -5.57 7.05 17.58
CA LYS A 327 -6.92 7.45 18.01
C LYS A 327 -7.31 6.66 19.26
N PRO A 328 -7.27 7.28 20.46
CA PRO A 328 -7.52 6.58 21.71
C PRO A 328 -9.00 6.24 21.92
N GLU A 329 -9.24 5.14 22.61
CA GLU A 329 -10.58 4.73 23.07
C GLU A 329 -10.86 5.23 24.50
N ALA A 330 -12.14 5.41 24.85
CA ALA A 330 -12.55 5.84 26.20
C ALA A 330 -12.08 4.89 27.32
N LYS A 331 -11.83 3.61 27.02
CA LYS A 331 -11.27 2.61 27.95
C LYS A 331 -9.81 2.89 28.35
N GLU A 332 -9.08 3.67 27.55
CA GLU A 332 -7.63 3.89 27.67
C GLU A 332 -7.29 5.17 28.44
N ALA A 333 -8.31 5.96 28.81
CA ALA A 333 -8.16 7.24 29.49
C ALA A 333 -7.20 7.18 30.68
N ALA A 334 -7.39 6.22 31.60
CA ALA A 334 -6.56 6.07 32.79
C ALA A 334 -5.10 5.72 32.47
N ASP A 335 -4.85 4.92 31.43
CA ASP A 335 -3.49 4.55 31.02
C ASP A 335 -2.78 5.72 30.34
N ILE A 336 -3.53 6.58 29.63
CA ILE A 336 -3.02 7.81 29.01
C ILE A 336 -2.74 8.89 30.07
N GLU A 337 -3.51 8.95 31.15
CA GLU A 337 -3.20 9.81 32.31
C GLU A 337 -1.95 9.34 33.06
N LEU A 338 -1.82 8.02 33.30
CA LEU A 338 -0.59 7.44 33.84
C LEU A 338 0.62 7.67 32.93
N LEU A 339 0.45 7.62 31.61
CA LEU A 339 1.49 7.96 30.63
C LEU A 339 1.89 9.43 30.72
N GLU A 340 0.95 10.36 30.92
CA GLU A 340 1.25 11.78 31.10
C GLU A 340 2.10 12.01 32.36
N LEU A 341 1.80 11.29 33.46
CA LEU A 341 2.57 11.34 34.71
C LEU A 341 3.96 10.71 34.55
N ALA A 342 4.05 9.53 33.95
CA ALA A 342 5.31 8.83 33.69
C ALA A 342 6.24 9.64 32.79
N ASN A 343 5.69 10.29 31.76
CA ASN A 343 6.43 11.20 30.90
C ASN A 343 6.93 12.44 31.67
N LYS A 344 6.07 13.10 32.46
CA LYS A 344 6.48 14.24 33.31
C LYS A 344 7.61 13.87 34.25
N HIS A 345 7.57 12.68 34.86
CA HIS A 345 8.63 12.15 35.71
C HIS A 345 9.95 12.01 34.93
N LEU A 346 9.93 11.25 33.83
CA LEU A 346 11.11 11.02 32.97
C LEU A 346 11.72 12.33 32.45
N LEU A 347 10.89 13.29 32.02
CA LEU A 347 11.36 14.60 31.57
C LEU A 347 11.98 15.42 32.71
N GLY A 348 11.50 15.26 33.95
CA GLY A 348 12.11 15.82 35.16
C GLY A 348 13.51 15.24 35.42
N VAL A 349 13.64 13.91 35.38
CA VAL A 349 14.94 13.21 35.54
C VAL A 349 15.92 13.64 34.45
N ILE A 350 15.48 13.71 33.20
CA ILE A 350 16.30 14.17 32.07
C ILE A 350 16.79 15.61 32.29
N GLY A 351 15.91 16.50 32.75
CA GLY A 351 16.26 17.90 33.05
C GLY A 351 17.20 18.08 34.24
N GLN A 352 17.31 17.09 35.13
CA GLN A 352 18.26 17.10 36.26
C GLN A 352 19.60 16.42 35.94
N LYS A 353 19.60 15.42 35.05
CA LYS A 353 20.76 14.54 34.82
C LYS A 353 21.61 14.96 33.62
N PHE A 354 21.02 15.55 32.58
CA PHE A 354 21.74 15.98 31.37
C PHE A 354 22.26 17.42 31.51
N GLU A 355 23.56 17.60 31.39
CA GLU A 355 24.27 18.86 31.64
C GLU A 355 24.47 19.68 30.36
N THR A 356 24.91 19.05 29.25
CA THR A 356 25.32 19.75 28.01
C THR A 356 24.54 19.30 26.76
N HIS A 357 24.12 18.05 26.71
CA HIS A 357 23.49 17.41 25.55
C HIS A 357 22.20 16.69 25.96
N SER A 358 21.14 17.44 26.26
CA SER A 358 19.82 16.88 26.56
C SER A 358 19.08 16.41 25.29
N PRO A 359 18.29 15.31 25.31
CA PRO A 359 17.48 14.85 24.18
C PRO A 359 16.31 15.80 23.83
N GLY A 360 15.73 15.62 22.65
CA GLY A 360 14.59 16.41 22.18
C GLY A 360 13.27 16.02 22.87
N THR A 361 12.86 16.74 23.91
CA THR A 361 11.70 16.36 24.75
C THR A 361 10.35 16.95 24.29
N ARG A 362 10.35 17.92 23.37
CA ARG A 362 9.13 18.67 23.03
C ARG A 362 8.12 17.85 22.24
N GLY A 363 8.55 17.18 21.16
CA GLY A 363 7.64 16.50 20.24
C GLY A 363 6.82 15.41 20.92
N LEU A 364 7.47 14.54 21.70
CA LEU A 364 6.81 13.53 22.54
C LEU A 364 5.84 14.14 23.57
N ARG A 365 6.20 15.26 24.22
CA ARG A 365 5.28 15.97 25.14
C ARG A 365 4.05 16.47 24.38
N ASP A 366 4.25 17.17 23.28
CA ASP A 366 3.18 17.77 22.48
C ASP A 366 2.29 16.64 21.88
N ALA A 367 2.85 15.47 21.56
CA ALA A 367 2.12 14.27 21.12
C ALA A 367 1.26 13.65 22.25
N ILE A 368 1.82 13.42 23.45
CA ILE A 368 1.05 12.89 24.59
C ILE A 368 -0.05 13.88 25.03
N SER A 369 0.19 15.19 24.94
CA SER A 369 -0.85 16.19 25.17
C SER A 369 -1.97 16.13 24.11
N ARG A 370 -1.65 15.97 22.82
CA ARG A 370 -2.66 15.76 21.76
C ARG A 370 -3.45 14.47 21.97
N LEU A 371 -2.77 13.39 22.34
CA LEU A 371 -3.38 12.09 22.65
C LEU A 371 -4.41 12.23 23.77
N LYS A 372 -4.02 12.82 24.92
CA LYS A 372 -4.93 13.04 26.05
C LYS A 372 -6.14 13.91 25.68
N MET A 373 -5.93 14.97 24.91
CA MET A 373 -7.02 15.85 24.42
C MET A 373 -7.93 15.16 23.39
N SER A 374 -7.52 14.03 22.82
CA SER A 374 -8.28 13.27 21.81
C SER A 374 -9.04 12.08 22.40
N VAL A 375 -8.91 11.80 23.71
CA VAL A 375 -9.65 10.73 24.39
C VAL A 375 -11.15 11.05 24.35
N PRO A 376 -12.00 10.15 23.79
CA PRO A 376 -13.45 10.32 23.84
C PRO A 376 -13.91 10.41 25.29
N LYS A 377 -14.52 11.54 25.65
CA LYS A 377 -15.05 11.76 27.00
C LYS A 377 -16.08 10.66 27.28
N PRO A 378 -15.95 9.86 28.35
CA PRO A 378 -16.80 8.70 28.56
C PRO A 378 -18.27 9.15 28.66
N GLU A 379 -19.12 8.52 27.85
CA GLU A 379 -20.57 8.71 27.96
C GLU A 379 -21.02 8.30 29.37
N PRO A 380 -21.87 9.09 30.04
CA PRO A 380 -22.38 8.72 31.35
C PRO A 380 -23.22 7.45 31.21
N LYS A 381 -22.70 6.33 31.74
CA LYS A 381 -23.49 5.10 31.86
C LYS A 381 -24.79 5.42 32.60
N PRO A 382 -25.96 4.93 32.12
CA PRO A 382 -27.19 5.01 32.89
C PRO A 382 -26.99 4.44 34.29
N GLU A 383 -27.51 5.15 35.29
CA GLU A 383 -27.36 4.75 36.69
C GLU A 383 -27.95 3.35 36.91
N PRO A 384 -27.23 2.42 37.57
CA PRO A 384 -27.83 1.17 38.01
C PRO A 384 -28.99 1.47 38.97
N LYS A 385 -30.19 0.97 38.65
CA LYS A 385 -31.31 1.03 39.59
C LYS A 385 -30.92 0.32 40.89
N PRO A 386 -31.22 0.89 42.07
CA PRO A 386 -30.80 0.32 43.34
C PRO A 386 -31.58 -0.97 43.65
N GLU A 387 -30.84 -2.07 43.84
CA GLU A 387 -31.37 -3.26 44.51
C GLU A 387 -31.34 -3.04 46.04
N PRO A 388 -32.32 -3.53 46.82
CA PRO A 388 -32.38 -3.29 48.27
C PRO A 388 -31.25 -3.97 49.08
N LYS A 389 -30.92 -3.38 50.23
CA LYS A 389 -29.95 -3.95 51.19
C LYS A 389 -30.49 -5.17 51.97
N PRO A 390 -29.61 -6.04 52.52
CA PRO A 390 -29.97 -7.32 53.12
C PRO A 390 -30.07 -7.31 54.65
N GLU A 391 -30.76 -8.32 55.20
CA GLU A 391 -30.62 -8.87 56.56
C GLU A 391 -31.48 -10.18 56.67
N PRO A 392 -31.28 -11.08 57.66
CA PRO A 392 -30.08 -11.38 58.44
C PRO A 392 -29.69 -12.90 58.37
N LYS A 393 -28.63 -13.30 59.08
CA LYS A 393 -28.17 -14.70 59.22
C LYS A 393 -29.04 -15.49 60.22
N PRO A 394 -29.12 -16.83 60.09
CA PRO A 394 -28.71 -17.66 61.23
C PRO A 394 -27.81 -18.86 60.88
N GLU A 395 -27.20 -19.41 61.93
CA GLU A 395 -26.32 -20.58 62.03
C GLU A 395 -26.91 -21.50 63.15
N PRO A 396 -26.38 -22.69 63.53
CA PRO A 396 -25.21 -23.42 63.02
C PRO A 396 -25.37 -24.98 62.90
N ALA A 397 -24.25 -25.64 62.55
CA ALA A 397 -23.88 -27.04 62.87
C ALA A 397 -24.55 -28.18 62.06
N GLN A 398 -23.96 -29.40 61.91
CA GLN A 398 -22.86 -30.05 62.66
C GLN A 398 -21.74 -30.68 61.80
N THR A 399 -20.60 -30.91 62.48
CA THR A 399 -19.40 -31.76 62.22
C THR A 399 -19.65 -33.12 61.52
N GLN A 400 -18.67 -33.84 60.93
CA GLN A 400 -17.21 -34.06 61.19
C GLN A 400 -16.50 -34.53 59.87
N ALA A 401 -15.22 -34.91 59.69
CA ALA A 401 -14.05 -35.16 60.56
C ALA A 401 -12.69 -34.79 59.88
N ALA A 402 -11.64 -35.65 59.87
CA ALA A 402 -10.24 -35.27 59.61
C ALA A 402 -9.35 -36.30 58.86
N ALA A 403 -8.42 -35.79 58.01
CA ALA A 403 -7.00 -36.17 57.70
C ALA A 403 -6.57 -37.66 57.47
N PRO A 404 -5.33 -37.97 56.97
CA PRO A 404 -4.22 -37.17 56.38
C PRO A 404 -3.79 -37.65 54.94
N PRO A 405 -2.75 -37.07 54.28
CA PRO A 405 -2.38 -37.39 52.88
C PRO A 405 -1.19 -38.37 52.71
N PRO A 406 -0.96 -38.90 51.50
CA PRO A 406 0.43 -39.09 51.02
C PRO A 406 0.69 -38.88 49.50
N ALA A 407 1.99 -38.76 49.18
CA ALA A 407 2.67 -39.07 47.91
C ALA A 407 2.41 -38.21 46.65
N ALA A 408 3.49 -37.53 46.21
CA ALA A 408 3.68 -37.08 44.82
C ALA A 408 4.41 -38.17 44.01
N ALA A 409 4.13 -38.24 42.71
CA ALA A 409 4.69 -39.18 41.73
C ALA A 409 4.86 -38.44 40.37
N PRO A 410 5.71 -38.92 39.43
CA PRO A 410 6.69 -38.01 38.81
C PRO A 410 6.24 -37.26 37.56
N ALA A 411 6.96 -36.18 37.25
CA ALA A 411 6.89 -35.52 35.96
C ALA A 411 7.40 -36.43 34.82
N PRO A 412 6.69 -36.52 33.68
CA PRO A 412 7.24 -37.15 32.47
C PRO A 412 8.50 -36.41 31.98
N ALA A 413 9.49 -37.16 31.51
CA ALA A 413 10.75 -36.61 31.04
C ALA A 413 10.62 -35.80 29.74
N ALA A 414 11.55 -34.86 29.53
CA ALA A 414 11.62 -34.10 28.28
C ALA A 414 11.95 -35.02 27.08
N ALA A 415 11.06 -35.04 26.09
CA ALA A 415 11.30 -35.57 24.76
C ALA A 415 11.82 -34.44 23.84
N PRO A 416 12.58 -34.76 22.76
CA PRO A 416 13.31 -33.74 22.00
C PRO A 416 12.40 -32.81 21.19
N SER A 417 12.91 -31.59 20.98
CA SER A 417 12.31 -30.56 20.13
C SER A 417 12.07 -31.09 18.71
N SER A 418 10.80 -31.31 18.36
CA SER A 418 10.37 -31.83 17.07
C SER A 418 9.23 -30.96 16.52
N GLY A 419 9.34 -30.57 15.25
CA GLY A 419 8.33 -29.79 14.54
C GLY A 419 8.18 -28.35 15.06
N ALA A 420 8.78 -27.38 14.35
CA ALA A 420 8.33 -25.99 14.40
C ALA A 420 6.95 -25.90 13.72
N ALA A 421 5.92 -26.25 14.49
CA ALA A 421 4.54 -26.43 14.05
C ALA A 421 4.05 -25.20 13.28
N ILE A 422 3.39 -25.44 12.13
CA ILE A 422 2.67 -24.40 11.43
C ILE A 422 1.43 -24.10 12.27
N SER A 423 1.44 -22.98 12.98
CA SER A 423 0.32 -22.51 13.78
C SER A 423 -0.94 -22.47 12.91
N ALA A 424 -1.98 -23.23 13.29
CA ALA A 424 -3.28 -23.07 12.65
C ALA A 424 -3.71 -21.60 12.80
N PRO A 425 -4.25 -20.96 11.74
CA PRO A 425 -4.63 -19.56 11.81
C PRO A 425 -5.70 -19.37 12.88
N ALA A 426 -5.34 -18.68 13.97
CA ALA A 426 -6.30 -18.25 14.97
C ALA A 426 -7.42 -17.46 14.28
N THR A 427 -8.67 -17.62 14.72
CA THR A 427 -9.87 -17.12 14.04
C THR A 427 -9.94 -15.59 14.06
N GLN A 428 -9.17 -14.94 13.19
CA GLN A 428 -9.16 -13.49 13.02
C GLN A 428 -10.48 -13.03 12.42
N ALA A 429 -11.02 -11.91 12.93
CA ALA A 429 -12.15 -11.26 12.31
C ALA A 429 -11.81 -10.85 10.87
N ALA A 430 -12.78 -10.98 9.95
CA ALA A 430 -12.55 -10.68 8.54
C ALA A 430 -12.05 -9.23 8.36
N PRO A 431 -11.00 -8.99 7.55
CA PRO A 431 -10.39 -7.67 7.41
C PRO A 431 -11.37 -6.67 6.80
N ALA A 432 -11.76 -5.67 7.60
CA ALA A 432 -12.86 -4.73 7.29
C ALA A 432 -12.47 -3.56 6.37
N SER A 433 -11.24 -3.55 5.84
CA SER A 433 -10.73 -2.47 4.97
C SER A 433 -9.64 -2.97 4.02
N ALA A 434 -9.47 -2.28 2.89
CA ALA A 434 -8.44 -2.60 1.90
C ALA A 434 -7.01 -2.56 2.48
N ALA A 435 -6.74 -1.67 3.45
CA ALA A 435 -5.46 -1.63 4.17
C ALA A 435 -5.22 -2.91 4.98
N GLN A 436 -6.21 -3.33 5.77
CA GLN A 436 -6.15 -4.59 6.53
C GLN A 436 -6.04 -5.81 5.63
N ILE A 437 -6.65 -5.81 4.43
CA ILE A 437 -6.47 -6.87 3.43
C ILE A 437 -5.02 -6.88 2.91
N VAL A 438 -4.42 -5.73 2.61
CA VAL A 438 -3.02 -5.64 2.15
C VAL A 438 -2.03 -6.06 3.25
N ASP A 439 -2.30 -5.70 4.51
CA ASP A 439 -1.49 -6.12 5.66
C ASP A 439 -1.65 -7.63 5.96
N TYR A 440 -2.86 -8.18 5.81
CA TYR A 440 -3.13 -9.62 5.88
C TYR A 440 -2.39 -10.38 4.77
N LEU A 441 -2.47 -9.91 3.51
CA LEU A 441 -1.72 -10.50 2.38
C LEU A 441 -0.20 -10.36 2.54
N ARG A 442 0.30 -9.39 3.30
CA ARG A 442 1.72 -9.33 3.68
C ARG A 442 2.08 -10.43 4.68
N LYS A 443 1.26 -10.63 5.71
CA LYS A 443 1.45 -11.69 6.73
C LYS A 443 1.37 -13.10 6.12
N VAL A 444 0.34 -13.37 5.30
CA VAL A 444 0.21 -14.63 4.55
C VAL A 444 1.40 -14.84 3.59
N GLY A 445 1.91 -13.76 2.98
CA GLY A 445 3.15 -13.81 2.20
C GLY A 445 4.36 -14.21 3.06
N ASP A 446 4.49 -13.68 4.26
CA ASP A 446 5.57 -14.02 5.18
C ASP A 446 5.49 -15.46 5.73
N ASP A 447 4.28 -15.95 6.01
CA ASP A 447 4.02 -17.36 6.34
C ASP A 447 4.42 -18.27 5.16
N PHE A 448 4.08 -17.89 3.93
CA PHE A 448 4.46 -18.60 2.72
C PHE A 448 5.97 -18.59 2.47
N VAL A 449 6.69 -17.49 2.75
CA VAL A 449 8.16 -17.46 2.70
C VAL A 449 8.77 -18.43 3.72
N SER A 450 8.21 -18.49 4.93
CA SER A 450 8.65 -19.42 5.98
C SER A 450 8.41 -20.89 5.62
N ALA A 451 7.24 -21.21 5.04
CA ALA A 451 6.93 -22.54 4.52
C ALA A 451 7.83 -22.93 3.34
N ALA A 452 8.08 -22.00 2.40
CA ALA A 452 8.95 -22.22 1.26
C ALA A 452 10.42 -22.46 1.65
N ALA A 453 10.90 -21.90 2.77
CA ALA A 453 12.22 -22.22 3.31
C ALA A 453 12.28 -23.67 3.79
N LYS A 454 11.39 -24.07 4.71
CA LYS A 454 11.33 -25.44 5.27
C LYS A 454 11.14 -26.53 4.19
N LEU A 455 10.32 -26.28 3.17
CA LEU A 455 10.12 -27.21 2.05
C LEU A 455 11.40 -27.38 1.22
N ARG A 456 12.13 -26.28 0.98
CA ARG A 456 13.38 -26.28 0.22
C ARG A 456 14.54 -26.92 0.99
N GLU A 457 14.59 -26.76 2.31
CA GLU A 457 15.51 -27.49 3.21
C GLU A 457 15.28 -29.01 3.13
N ALA A 458 14.02 -29.45 2.98
CA ALA A 458 13.68 -30.87 2.86
C ALA A 458 13.94 -31.44 1.45
N ASN A 459 13.71 -30.66 0.38
CA ASN A 459 14.00 -31.06 -0.99
C ASN A 459 14.31 -29.86 -1.91
N LEU A 460 15.56 -29.75 -2.36
CA LEU A 460 15.98 -28.71 -3.32
C LEU A 460 15.37 -28.90 -4.72
N ALA A 461 14.95 -30.11 -5.09
CA ALA A 461 14.40 -30.44 -6.41
C ALA A 461 12.88 -30.26 -6.52
N ASP A 462 12.17 -30.01 -5.41
CA ASP A 462 10.74 -29.76 -5.43
C ASP A 462 10.42 -28.38 -6.05
N PRO A 463 9.63 -28.28 -7.14
CA PRO A 463 9.23 -26.98 -7.70
C PRO A 463 8.32 -26.15 -6.77
N LEU A 464 7.62 -26.77 -5.81
CA LEU A 464 6.63 -26.10 -4.95
C LEU A 464 7.22 -24.95 -4.09
N PRO A 465 8.32 -25.10 -3.33
CA PRO A 465 8.91 -23.99 -2.57
C PRO A 465 9.26 -22.78 -3.44
N TYR A 466 9.77 -22.98 -4.66
CA TYR A 466 10.13 -21.89 -5.56
C TYR A 466 8.89 -21.17 -6.09
N ARG A 467 7.84 -21.90 -6.46
CA ARG A 467 6.53 -21.32 -6.84
C ARG A 467 5.94 -20.50 -5.69
N ILE A 468 5.87 -21.07 -4.49
CA ILE A 468 5.32 -20.40 -3.30
C ILE A 468 6.13 -19.13 -2.99
N MET A 469 7.46 -19.19 -3.04
CA MET A 469 8.33 -18.02 -2.84
C MET A 469 8.00 -16.89 -3.83
N ARG A 470 7.95 -17.14 -5.14
CA ARG A 470 7.65 -16.06 -6.12
C ARG A 470 6.22 -15.53 -5.97
N ILE A 471 5.25 -16.36 -5.59
CA ILE A 471 3.89 -15.89 -5.28
C ILE A 471 3.91 -14.95 -4.06
N ALA A 472 4.54 -15.39 -2.97
CA ALA A 472 4.58 -14.70 -1.69
C ALA A 472 5.22 -13.29 -1.77
N LEU A 473 6.39 -13.19 -2.41
CA LEU A 473 7.17 -11.95 -2.55
C LEU A 473 6.37 -10.80 -3.19
N PHE A 474 5.39 -11.13 -4.05
CA PHE A 474 4.59 -10.18 -4.82
C PHE A 474 3.08 -10.36 -4.63
N LEU A 475 2.66 -11.02 -3.55
CA LEU A 475 1.25 -11.33 -3.26
C LEU A 475 0.41 -10.05 -3.06
N HIS A 476 1.01 -9.03 -2.47
CA HIS A 476 0.39 -7.71 -2.22
C HIS A 476 0.94 -6.59 -3.13
N ILE A 477 1.75 -6.92 -4.14
CA ILE A 477 2.45 -5.94 -5.01
C ILE A 477 1.98 -6.13 -6.46
N SER A 478 1.24 -5.16 -7.01
CA SER A 478 0.75 -5.22 -8.40
C SER A 478 1.39 -4.19 -9.35
N ASN A 479 2.16 -3.23 -8.83
CA ASN A 479 2.86 -2.19 -9.60
C ASN A 479 4.30 -2.07 -9.10
N PRO A 480 5.27 -1.65 -9.95
CA PRO A 480 6.63 -1.40 -9.52
C PRO A 480 6.68 -0.28 -8.46
N PRO A 481 7.69 -0.25 -7.57
CA PRO A 481 7.88 0.87 -6.66
C PRO A 481 8.13 2.18 -7.42
N PRO A 482 7.72 3.34 -6.88
CA PRO A 482 7.93 4.62 -7.56
C PRO A 482 9.43 4.96 -7.66
N SER A 483 9.90 5.16 -8.89
CA SER A 483 11.24 5.65 -9.23
C SER A 483 11.36 7.17 -9.05
N GLY A 484 12.61 7.65 -8.96
CA GLY A 484 12.95 9.06 -9.15
C GLY A 484 12.99 9.45 -10.64
N PRO A 485 13.25 10.74 -10.95
CA PRO A 485 13.41 11.23 -12.32
C PRO A 485 14.48 10.46 -13.11
N ASP A 486 15.50 9.96 -12.41
CA ASP A 486 16.70 9.33 -12.96
C ASP A 486 16.52 7.80 -13.22
N GLY A 487 15.29 7.30 -13.21
CA GLY A 487 14.98 5.86 -13.36
C GLY A 487 15.26 4.99 -12.12
N ASN A 488 15.89 5.55 -11.09
CA ASN A 488 16.32 4.80 -9.91
C ASN A 488 15.25 4.70 -8.82
N LEU A 489 15.11 3.51 -8.22
CA LEU A 489 14.26 3.26 -7.05
C LEU A 489 14.91 3.79 -5.77
N LYS A 490 14.09 4.07 -4.75
CA LYS A 490 14.59 4.42 -3.41
C LYS A 490 15.14 3.21 -2.63
N LEU A 491 15.12 2.00 -3.20
CA LEU A 491 15.58 0.75 -2.58
C LEU A 491 17.10 0.54 -2.77
N PRO A 492 17.82 -0.06 -1.82
CA PRO A 492 19.23 -0.41 -1.98
C PRO A 492 19.41 -1.70 -2.82
N PRO A 493 20.55 -1.88 -3.50
CA PRO A 493 20.90 -3.15 -4.12
C PRO A 493 21.28 -4.22 -3.06
N PRO A 494 21.41 -5.50 -3.45
CA PRO A 494 22.13 -6.49 -2.66
C PRO A 494 23.56 -6.01 -2.32
N PRO A 495 24.11 -6.28 -1.12
CA PRO A 495 25.46 -5.84 -0.77
C PRO A 495 26.52 -6.45 -1.70
N PRO A 496 27.54 -5.69 -2.14
CA PRO A 496 28.56 -6.20 -3.06
C PRO A 496 29.29 -7.47 -2.57
N ASP A 497 29.44 -7.64 -1.26
CA ASP A 497 30.11 -8.81 -0.68
C ASP A 497 29.22 -10.07 -0.64
N VAL A 498 27.89 -9.93 -0.77
CA VAL A 498 26.98 -11.06 -1.06
C VAL A 498 27.17 -11.51 -2.50
N LEU A 499 27.21 -10.57 -3.45
CA LEU A 499 27.42 -10.87 -4.87
C LEU A 499 28.78 -11.56 -5.10
N LYS A 500 29.87 -11.03 -4.54
CA LYS A 500 31.20 -11.68 -4.56
C LYS A 500 31.19 -13.09 -3.94
N ARG A 501 30.42 -13.30 -2.86
CA ARG A 501 30.29 -14.62 -2.22
C ARG A 501 29.54 -15.61 -3.13
N LEU A 502 28.48 -15.16 -3.80
CA LEU A 502 27.76 -15.96 -4.80
C LEU A 502 28.64 -16.29 -6.01
N ASP A 503 29.45 -15.35 -6.51
CA ASP A 503 30.42 -15.60 -7.59
C ASP A 503 31.51 -16.60 -7.19
N LEU A 504 32.04 -16.49 -5.95
CA LEU A 504 33.01 -17.45 -5.42
C LEU A 504 32.37 -18.84 -5.21
N MET A 505 31.12 -18.91 -4.74
CA MET A 505 30.38 -20.18 -4.65
C MET A 505 30.17 -20.80 -6.03
N ARG A 506 29.85 -19.99 -7.05
CA ARG A 506 29.66 -20.43 -8.45
C ARG A 506 30.95 -21.00 -9.03
N ALA A 507 32.07 -20.31 -8.85
CA ALA A 507 33.39 -20.79 -9.27
C ALA A 507 33.81 -22.12 -8.60
N ASN A 508 33.23 -22.45 -7.44
CA ASN A 508 33.45 -23.70 -6.71
C ASN A 508 32.28 -24.71 -6.84
N ALA A 509 31.34 -24.51 -7.78
CA ALA A 509 30.16 -25.34 -7.99
C ALA A 509 29.29 -25.60 -6.73
N LYS A 510 29.27 -24.65 -5.77
CA LYS A 510 28.53 -24.77 -4.50
C LYS A 510 27.04 -24.41 -4.65
N TRP A 511 26.37 -25.08 -5.58
CA TRP A 511 25.01 -24.74 -6.03
C TRP A 511 23.97 -24.67 -4.90
N ALA A 512 23.95 -25.63 -3.98
CA ALA A 512 23.03 -25.62 -2.84
C ALA A 512 23.15 -24.36 -1.97
N GLY A 513 24.38 -23.90 -1.71
CA GLY A 513 24.64 -22.66 -0.95
C GLY A 513 24.28 -21.38 -1.71
N ILE A 514 24.35 -21.40 -3.05
CA ILE A 514 23.83 -20.30 -3.90
C ILE A 514 22.30 -20.21 -3.75
N ILE A 515 21.60 -21.36 -3.79
CA ILE A 515 20.16 -21.41 -3.61
C ILE A 515 19.77 -20.88 -2.22
N GLU A 516 20.46 -21.31 -1.15
CA GLU A 516 20.20 -20.86 0.22
C GLU A 516 20.39 -19.34 0.37
N GLU A 517 21.54 -18.80 -0.07
CA GLU A 517 21.88 -17.38 0.01
C GLU A 517 20.94 -16.50 -0.84
N CYS A 518 20.65 -16.91 -2.09
CA CYS A 518 19.74 -16.18 -2.96
C CYS A 518 18.30 -16.20 -2.43
N GLU A 519 17.73 -17.37 -2.15
CA GLU A 519 16.33 -17.51 -1.72
C GLU A 519 16.09 -16.86 -0.35
N GLY A 520 17.04 -16.96 0.58
CA GLY A 520 17.00 -16.21 1.85
C GLY A 520 17.07 -14.69 1.66
N SER A 521 17.84 -14.23 0.67
CA SER A 521 17.96 -12.81 0.32
C SER A 521 16.73 -12.24 -0.40
N LEU A 522 15.91 -13.07 -1.08
CA LEU A 522 14.81 -12.58 -1.91
C LEU A 522 13.74 -11.79 -1.15
N LYS A 523 13.37 -12.15 0.10
CA LYS A 523 12.42 -11.32 0.88
C LYS A 523 12.92 -9.88 1.03
N ARG A 524 14.24 -9.72 1.17
CA ARG A 524 14.96 -8.46 1.40
C ARG A 524 15.21 -7.67 0.11
N PHE A 525 15.55 -8.37 -0.99
CA PHE A 525 15.97 -7.77 -2.26
C PHE A 525 15.11 -8.24 -3.46
N ARG A 526 13.80 -8.42 -3.26
CA ARG A 526 12.86 -9.03 -4.22
C ARG A 526 12.84 -8.47 -5.64
N PHE A 527 13.36 -7.26 -5.87
CA PHE A 527 13.44 -6.64 -7.19
C PHE A 527 14.80 -6.84 -7.89
N SER A 528 15.76 -7.53 -7.27
CA SER A 528 17.01 -7.96 -7.91
C SER A 528 16.75 -9.21 -8.74
N ILE A 529 16.68 -9.06 -10.07
CA ILE A 529 16.44 -10.18 -10.97
C ILE A 529 17.67 -11.10 -11.02
N ASP A 530 18.87 -10.57 -10.79
CA ASP A 530 20.12 -11.33 -10.63
C ASP A 530 20.06 -12.40 -9.54
N LEU A 531 19.35 -12.15 -8.42
CA LEU A 531 19.16 -13.19 -7.39
C LEU A 531 18.24 -14.32 -7.89
N HIS A 532 17.19 -14.00 -8.65
CA HIS A 532 16.33 -15.01 -9.26
C HIS A 532 17.07 -15.82 -10.34
N GLN A 533 17.88 -15.16 -11.18
CA GLN A 533 18.72 -15.81 -12.18
C GLN A 533 19.76 -16.74 -11.53
N ARG A 534 20.40 -16.32 -10.43
CA ARG A 534 21.38 -17.14 -9.71
C ARG A 534 20.75 -18.36 -9.04
N SER A 535 19.51 -18.25 -8.53
CA SER A 535 18.74 -19.42 -8.10
C SER A 535 18.47 -20.39 -9.27
N ALA A 536 18.02 -19.89 -10.42
CA ALA A 536 17.77 -20.73 -11.61
C ALA A 536 19.05 -21.42 -12.12
N GLN A 537 20.15 -20.68 -12.23
CA GLN A 537 21.46 -21.21 -12.63
C GLN A 537 21.98 -22.29 -11.66
N ALA A 538 21.77 -22.13 -10.36
CA ALA A 538 22.17 -23.14 -9.38
C ALA A 538 21.27 -24.39 -9.41
N LEU A 539 19.99 -24.25 -9.71
CA LEU A 539 19.09 -25.39 -9.93
C LEU A 539 19.45 -26.16 -11.20
N ALA A 540 19.80 -25.46 -12.28
CA ALA A 540 20.38 -26.06 -13.48
C ALA A 540 21.69 -26.82 -13.16
N GLY A 541 22.56 -26.23 -12.34
CA GLY A 541 23.81 -26.84 -11.87
C GLY A 541 23.65 -28.10 -11.00
N LEU A 542 22.46 -28.32 -10.42
CA LEU A 542 22.06 -29.54 -9.72
C LEU A 542 21.22 -30.51 -10.59
N GLY A 543 20.91 -30.14 -11.84
CA GLY A 543 20.01 -30.91 -12.71
C GLY A 543 18.53 -30.86 -12.29
N HIS A 544 18.14 -29.90 -11.46
CA HIS A 544 16.78 -29.78 -10.91
C HIS A 544 15.85 -29.00 -11.86
N ALA A 545 15.64 -29.54 -13.07
CA ALA A 545 14.96 -28.84 -14.16
C ALA A 545 13.54 -28.34 -13.83
N GLU A 546 12.71 -29.14 -13.14
CA GLU A 546 11.35 -28.70 -12.75
C GLU A 546 11.37 -27.53 -11.76
N ALA A 547 12.33 -27.52 -10.85
CA ALA A 547 12.55 -26.43 -9.89
C ALA A 547 13.14 -25.18 -10.57
N GLN A 548 14.02 -25.35 -11.56
CA GLN A 548 14.48 -24.25 -12.42
C GLN A 548 13.28 -23.61 -13.13
N GLU A 549 12.44 -24.39 -13.81
CA GLU A 549 11.27 -23.85 -14.53
C GLU A 549 10.28 -23.16 -13.57
N ALA A 550 10.11 -23.68 -12.35
CA ALA A 550 9.34 -23.01 -11.29
C ALA A 550 9.90 -21.62 -10.89
N VAL A 551 11.21 -21.39 -11.00
CA VAL A 551 11.81 -20.06 -10.86
C VAL A 551 11.56 -19.21 -12.11
N VAL A 552 11.76 -19.78 -13.31
CA VAL A 552 11.55 -19.11 -14.61
C VAL A 552 10.11 -18.63 -14.75
N ASP A 553 9.11 -19.49 -14.56
CA ASP A 553 7.67 -19.15 -14.52
C ASP A 553 7.35 -18.00 -13.56
N GLY A 554 7.97 -18.02 -12.37
CA GLY A 554 7.80 -16.99 -11.36
C GLY A 554 8.28 -15.61 -11.83
N VAL A 555 9.40 -15.55 -12.55
CA VAL A 555 9.92 -14.31 -13.14
C VAL A 555 9.18 -13.93 -14.43
N ARG A 556 8.76 -14.90 -15.25
CA ARG A 556 7.92 -14.72 -16.45
C ARG A 556 6.60 -14.03 -16.08
N SER A 557 5.93 -14.53 -15.04
CA SER A 557 4.72 -13.94 -14.44
C SER A 557 4.96 -12.57 -13.80
N LEU A 558 6.13 -12.37 -13.16
CA LEU A 558 6.54 -11.08 -12.59
C LEU A 558 6.69 -10.00 -13.67
N LEU A 559 7.45 -10.30 -14.73
CA LEU A 559 7.74 -9.37 -15.83
C LEU A 559 6.52 -9.12 -16.71
N GLY A 560 5.65 -10.12 -16.93
CA GLY A 560 4.37 -9.92 -17.59
C GLY A 560 3.43 -8.96 -16.85
N ARG A 561 3.55 -8.87 -15.51
CA ARG A 561 2.79 -7.93 -14.66
C ARG A 561 3.48 -6.57 -14.49
N MET A 562 4.81 -6.52 -14.48
CA MET A 562 5.60 -5.30 -14.22
C MET A 562 6.80 -5.18 -15.18
N PRO A 563 6.58 -5.04 -16.50
CA PRO A 563 7.63 -5.12 -17.51
C PRO A 563 8.68 -4.01 -17.41
N THR A 564 8.30 -2.85 -16.85
CA THR A 564 9.21 -1.70 -16.67
C THR A 564 10.34 -1.98 -15.67
N LEU A 565 10.29 -3.04 -14.86
CA LEU A 565 11.37 -3.42 -13.94
C LEU A 565 12.73 -3.60 -14.65
N LEU A 566 12.72 -4.00 -15.94
CA LEU A 566 13.92 -4.21 -16.74
C LEU A 566 14.68 -2.91 -17.10
N GLY A 567 14.05 -1.75 -16.90
CA GLY A 567 14.62 -0.42 -17.18
C GLY A 567 14.85 0.44 -15.92
N LEU A 568 14.80 -0.14 -14.72
CA LEU A 568 14.97 0.58 -13.46
C LEU A 568 16.28 0.19 -12.76
N GLY A 569 16.80 1.10 -11.94
CA GLY A 569 17.93 0.86 -11.05
C GLY A 569 17.56 0.89 -9.56
N PHE A 570 18.50 0.48 -8.72
CA PHE A 570 18.51 0.74 -7.28
C PHE A 570 18.99 2.18 -6.98
N ARG A 571 18.97 2.57 -5.71
CA ARG A 571 19.29 3.92 -5.21
C ARG A 571 20.63 4.48 -5.68
N ASP A 572 21.61 3.61 -5.91
CA ASP A 572 22.98 3.92 -6.33
C ASP A 572 23.19 3.87 -7.86
N GLY A 573 22.15 3.53 -8.64
CA GLY A 573 22.24 3.33 -10.09
C GLY A 573 22.62 1.91 -10.51
N THR A 574 22.85 0.98 -9.58
CA THR A 574 23.00 -0.45 -9.90
C THR A 574 21.69 -0.94 -10.54
N PRO A 575 21.68 -1.58 -11.73
CA PRO A 575 20.43 -1.99 -12.38
C PRO A 575 19.69 -3.06 -11.56
N LEU A 576 18.36 -3.10 -11.65
CA LEU A 576 17.56 -4.21 -11.08
C LEU A 576 17.84 -5.55 -11.77
N CYS A 577 18.35 -5.50 -13.00
CA CYS A 577 18.69 -6.62 -13.85
C CYS A 577 20.08 -6.39 -14.47
N GLY A 578 21.11 -7.05 -13.93
CA GLY A 578 22.46 -7.05 -14.50
C GLY A 578 22.53 -7.76 -15.87
N PRO A 579 23.71 -7.71 -16.54
CA PRO A 579 23.85 -8.21 -17.91
C PRO A 579 23.63 -9.73 -18.03
N GLU A 580 24.10 -10.54 -17.07
CA GLU A 580 23.82 -11.98 -17.05
C GLU A 580 22.33 -12.27 -16.86
N ALA A 581 21.67 -11.53 -15.96
CA ALA A 581 20.21 -11.62 -15.77
C ALA A 581 19.44 -11.18 -17.03
N ARG A 582 19.94 -10.18 -17.77
CA ARG A 582 19.30 -9.67 -18.99
C ARG A 582 19.39 -10.67 -20.14
N ALA A 583 20.51 -11.38 -20.28
CA ALA A 583 20.66 -12.49 -21.22
C ALA A 583 19.67 -13.62 -20.85
N TRP A 584 19.73 -14.13 -19.62
CA TRP A 584 18.82 -15.16 -19.10
C TRP A 584 17.33 -14.82 -19.28
N ILE A 585 16.96 -13.55 -19.09
CA ILE A 585 15.58 -13.10 -19.33
C ILE A 585 15.18 -13.22 -20.79
N ASN A 586 16.07 -12.91 -21.74
CA ASN A 586 15.79 -13.04 -23.16
C ASN A 586 15.82 -14.50 -23.63
N ASP A 587 16.70 -15.32 -23.05
CA ASP A 587 17.04 -16.67 -23.53
C ASP A 587 16.21 -17.79 -22.86
N GLU A 588 15.70 -17.61 -21.63
CA GLU A 588 14.89 -18.59 -20.88
C GLU A 588 13.53 -18.05 -20.41
N VAL A 589 13.48 -16.81 -19.88
CA VAL A 589 12.27 -16.29 -19.21
C VAL A 589 11.23 -15.78 -20.20
N LEU A 590 11.67 -15.03 -21.22
CA LEU A 590 10.85 -14.47 -22.31
C LEU A 590 11.04 -15.24 -23.63
N ALA A 591 11.82 -16.32 -23.62
CA ALA A 591 11.69 -17.36 -24.64
C ALA A 591 10.26 -17.92 -24.58
N ASP A 592 9.62 -18.06 -25.74
CA ASP A 592 8.22 -18.53 -25.82
C ASP A 592 8.13 -19.95 -25.24
N SER A 593 7.22 -20.14 -24.28
CA SER A 593 6.96 -21.44 -23.65
C SER A 593 6.12 -22.35 -24.57
N GLY A 594 6.67 -22.65 -25.76
CA GLY A 594 6.14 -23.57 -26.76
C GLY A 594 7.26 -24.49 -27.23
N GLY A 595 7.13 -25.79 -26.97
CA GLY A 595 8.24 -26.73 -27.10
C GLY A 595 8.56 -27.15 -28.53
N GLY A 596 9.82 -26.92 -28.95
CA GLY A 596 10.41 -27.45 -30.18
C GLY A 596 10.38 -26.48 -31.36
N GLY A 597 11.37 -26.60 -32.26
CA GLY A 597 11.51 -25.78 -33.47
C GLY A 597 12.59 -24.70 -33.36
N GLY A 598 13.64 -24.80 -34.17
CA GLY A 598 14.81 -23.92 -34.09
C GLY A 598 14.56 -22.49 -34.62
N GLY A 599 14.16 -21.58 -33.73
CA GLY A 599 14.07 -20.13 -33.99
C GLY A 599 14.64 -19.33 -32.81
N GLY A 600 15.42 -18.28 -33.10
CA GLY A 600 16.10 -17.48 -32.05
C GLY A 600 15.15 -16.64 -31.18
N PRO A 601 15.61 -16.21 -29.99
CA PRO A 601 14.78 -15.53 -28.99
C PRO A 601 14.18 -14.22 -29.52
N GLY A 602 12.92 -13.95 -29.13
CA GLY A 602 12.19 -12.76 -29.55
C GLY A 602 11.69 -12.76 -31.00
N GLY A 603 11.69 -13.91 -31.68
CA GLY A 603 10.98 -14.10 -32.95
C GLY A 603 9.45 -13.98 -32.82
N LEU A 604 8.76 -14.08 -33.96
CA LEU A 604 7.33 -14.38 -33.99
C LEU A 604 7.14 -15.91 -33.81
N PRO A 605 6.00 -16.40 -33.29
CA PRO A 605 5.72 -17.84 -33.23
C PRO A 605 5.84 -18.49 -34.60
N GLU A 606 6.32 -19.73 -34.67
CA GLU A 606 6.66 -20.41 -35.94
C GLU A 606 5.49 -20.42 -36.94
N ALA A 607 4.28 -20.79 -36.51
CA ALA A 607 3.07 -20.75 -37.34
C ALA A 607 2.73 -19.34 -37.90
N ILE A 608 3.14 -18.27 -37.21
CA ILE A 608 3.00 -16.89 -37.69
C ILE A 608 4.15 -16.53 -38.64
N GLN A 609 5.37 -17.05 -38.43
CA GLN A 609 6.47 -16.93 -39.41
C GLN A 609 6.15 -17.64 -40.73
N GLU A 610 5.57 -18.85 -40.66
CA GLU A 610 5.11 -19.61 -41.83
C GLU A 610 4.04 -18.84 -42.60
N ARG A 611 3.00 -18.34 -41.92
CA ARG A 611 1.95 -17.54 -42.57
C ARG A 611 2.50 -16.23 -43.16
N ILE A 612 3.47 -15.58 -42.52
CA ILE A 612 4.20 -14.44 -43.09
C ILE A 612 4.98 -14.84 -44.35
N ALA A 613 5.62 -16.02 -44.37
CA ALA A 613 6.35 -16.53 -45.53
C ALA A 613 5.40 -16.91 -46.68
N GLU A 614 4.20 -17.41 -46.40
CA GLU A 614 3.16 -17.66 -47.39
C GLU A 614 2.54 -16.36 -47.92
N ALA A 615 2.13 -15.44 -47.05
CA ALA A 615 1.62 -14.13 -47.45
C ALA A 615 2.62 -13.36 -48.34
N LYS A 616 3.93 -13.42 -48.03
CA LYS A 616 4.99 -12.83 -48.87
C LYS A 616 5.06 -13.46 -50.27
N LYS A 617 4.82 -14.78 -50.42
CA LYS A 617 4.71 -15.43 -51.74
C LYS A 617 3.45 -14.96 -52.49
N THR A 618 2.31 -14.88 -51.81
CA THR A 618 1.03 -14.42 -52.38
C THR A 618 1.10 -12.95 -52.84
N ALA A 619 1.75 -12.08 -52.06
CA ALA A 619 2.01 -10.70 -52.44
C ALA A 619 2.96 -10.59 -53.65
N ALA A 620 4.03 -11.40 -53.70
CA ALA A 620 4.93 -11.47 -54.86
C ALA A 620 4.23 -11.99 -56.13
N GLY A 621 3.19 -12.82 -55.99
CA GLY A 621 2.26 -13.20 -57.05
C GLY A 621 1.28 -12.10 -57.50
N GLY A 622 1.49 -10.85 -57.08
CA GLY A 622 0.65 -9.69 -57.43
C GLY A 622 -0.62 -9.54 -56.59
N LYS A 623 -0.92 -10.48 -55.69
CA LYS A 623 -2.16 -10.50 -54.90
C LYS A 623 -2.01 -9.82 -53.52
N PHE A 624 -1.49 -8.59 -53.49
CA PHE A 624 -1.19 -7.91 -52.21
C PHE A 624 -2.41 -7.78 -51.27
N ALA A 625 -3.61 -7.52 -51.77
CA ALA A 625 -4.81 -7.41 -50.92
C ALA A 625 -5.22 -8.75 -50.26
N GLU A 626 -5.03 -9.88 -50.95
CA GLU A 626 -5.31 -11.22 -50.42
C GLU A 626 -4.27 -11.58 -49.33
N ALA A 627 -2.99 -11.27 -49.58
CA ALA A 627 -1.91 -11.40 -48.60
C ALA A 627 -2.06 -10.46 -47.39
N ALA A 628 -2.57 -9.24 -47.58
CA ALA A 628 -2.81 -8.27 -46.52
C ALA A 628 -3.97 -8.71 -45.61
N ALA A 629 -5.02 -9.31 -46.16
CA ALA A 629 -6.13 -9.87 -45.38
C ALA A 629 -5.69 -11.09 -44.56
N ASP A 630 -4.79 -11.92 -45.08
CA ASP A 630 -4.25 -13.06 -44.33
C ASP A 630 -3.23 -12.64 -43.26
N MET A 631 -2.41 -11.64 -43.56
CA MET A 631 -1.58 -10.94 -42.56
C MET A 631 -2.40 -10.29 -41.45
N GLN A 632 -3.62 -9.81 -41.72
CA GLN A 632 -4.49 -9.28 -40.67
C GLN A 632 -4.88 -10.37 -39.67
N LYS A 633 -5.23 -11.59 -40.13
CA LYS A 633 -5.43 -12.74 -39.24
C LYS A 633 -4.17 -13.06 -38.43
N ALA A 634 -2.99 -13.02 -39.05
CA ALA A 634 -1.71 -13.23 -38.37
C ALA A 634 -1.41 -12.16 -37.29
N ILE A 635 -1.90 -10.93 -37.48
CA ILE A 635 -1.85 -9.86 -36.48
C ILE A 635 -2.87 -10.07 -35.37
N ASP A 636 -4.06 -10.59 -35.67
CA ASP A 636 -5.11 -10.82 -34.68
C ASP A 636 -4.86 -12.09 -33.83
N GLU A 637 -4.24 -13.12 -34.41
CA GLU A 637 -3.77 -14.34 -33.73
C GLU A 637 -2.50 -14.14 -32.89
N ALA A 638 -1.74 -13.06 -33.14
CA ALA A 638 -0.53 -12.76 -32.37
C ALA A 638 -0.89 -12.30 -30.94
N GLY A 639 -0.77 -13.20 -29.96
CA GLY A 639 -1.25 -12.99 -28.59
C GLY A 639 -0.63 -11.81 -27.83
N THR A 640 0.66 -11.51 -28.01
CA THR A 640 1.35 -10.40 -27.32
C THR A 640 1.33 -9.10 -28.13
N ALA A 641 1.34 -7.95 -27.46
CA ALA A 641 1.39 -6.64 -28.14
C ALA A 641 2.66 -6.48 -29.01
N ARG A 642 3.79 -7.02 -28.54
CA ARG A 642 5.06 -7.07 -29.28
C ARG A 642 4.93 -7.89 -30.56
N ASN A 643 4.31 -9.07 -30.49
CA ASN A 643 4.14 -9.93 -31.65
C ASN A 643 3.16 -9.30 -32.67
N ARG A 644 2.15 -8.55 -32.21
CA ARG A 644 1.30 -7.72 -33.10
C ARG A 644 2.09 -6.62 -33.81
N PHE A 645 2.98 -5.93 -33.09
CA PHE A 645 3.86 -4.91 -33.69
C PHE A 645 4.80 -5.53 -34.74
N LEU A 646 5.43 -6.66 -34.43
CA LEU A 646 6.31 -7.40 -35.35
C LEU A 646 5.55 -7.90 -36.61
N ALA A 647 4.34 -8.42 -36.46
CA ALA A 647 3.50 -8.87 -37.58
C ALA A 647 3.06 -7.69 -38.48
N ARG A 648 2.67 -6.56 -37.89
CA ARG A 648 2.39 -5.32 -38.63
C ARG A 648 3.63 -4.78 -39.35
N MET A 649 4.81 -4.87 -38.74
CA MET A 649 6.07 -4.48 -39.38
C MET A 649 6.41 -5.40 -40.56
N ALA A 650 6.18 -6.72 -40.43
CA ALA A 650 6.35 -7.66 -41.54
C ALA A 650 5.37 -7.39 -42.71
N LEU A 651 4.14 -6.94 -42.41
CA LEU A 651 3.19 -6.45 -43.40
C LEU A 651 3.64 -5.13 -44.05
N ALA A 652 4.24 -4.20 -43.30
CA ALA A 652 4.79 -2.95 -43.84
C ALA A 652 6.02 -3.20 -44.76
N GLU A 653 6.87 -4.17 -44.40
CA GLU A 653 7.97 -4.65 -45.26
C GLU A 653 7.43 -5.29 -46.54
N MET A 654 6.38 -6.10 -46.45
CA MET A 654 5.72 -6.70 -47.63
C MET A 654 5.05 -5.63 -48.52
N ALA A 655 4.41 -4.62 -47.92
CA ALA A 655 3.80 -3.51 -48.64
C ALA A 655 4.84 -2.66 -49.40
N SER A 656 6.08 -2.58 -48.91
CA SER A 656 7.16 -1.84 -49.57
C SER A 656 7.53 -2.39 -50.96
N ALA A 657 7.18 -3.65 -51.26
CA ALA A 657 7.49 -4.30 -52.54
C ALA A 657 6.50 -3.97 -53.69
N GLY A 658 5.39 -3.25 -53.42
CA GLY A 658 4.40 -2.94 -54.47
C GLY A 658 3.20 -2.07 -54.06
N ALA A 659 3.03 -1.76 -52.78
CA ALA A 659 1.92 -0.97 -52.24
C ALA A 659 2.42 0.23 -51.42
N GLY A 660 3.29 1.06 -52.03
CA GLY A 660 4.02 2.13 -51.33
C GLY A 660 3.17 3.11 -50.50
N ARG A 661 1.96 3.45 -50.96
CA ARG A 661 0.98 4.27 -50.21
C ARG A 661 0.56 3.60 -48.88
N VAL A 662 0.32 2.28 -48.92
CA VAL A 662 -0.03 1.46 -47.74
C VAL A 662 1.19 1.26 -46.85
N ALA A 663 2.38 1.04 -47.42
CA ALA A 663 3.64 0.95 -46.66
C ALA A 663 3.91 2.24 -45.86
N LEU A 664 3.78 3.40 -46.50
CA LEU A 664 3.91 4.70 -45.84
C LEU A 664 2.87 4.89 -44.72
N GLY A 665 1.63 4.47 -44.93
CA GLY A 665 0.56 4.50 -43.92
C GLY A 665 0.87 3.60 -42.71
N LEU A 666 1.32 2.37 -42.97
CA LEU A 666 1.70 1.39 -41.94
C LEU A 666 2.90 1.88 -41.12
N TYR A 667 4.01 2.28 -41.76
CA TYR A 667 5.20 2.77 -41.04
C TYR A 667 4.93 4.07 -40.29
N SER A 668 4.13 4.99 -40.83
CA SER A 668 3.74 6.22 -40.11
C SER A 668 2.88 5.90 -38.88
N GLY A 669 2.02 4.88 -38.98
CA GLY A 669 1.27 4.36 -37.85
C GLY A 669 2.14 3.70 -36.78
N LEU A 670 3.08 2.84 -37.21
CA LEU A 670 3.98 2.09 -36.34
C LEU A 670 5.01 2.98 -35.62
N ALA A 671 5.56 4.00 -36.29
CA ALA A 671 6.48 4.94 -35.65
C ALA A 671 5.80 5.73 -34.51
N ARG A 672 4.53 6.09 -34.67
CA ARG A 672 3.73 6.76 -33.63
C ARG A 672 3.30 5.80 -32.51
N GLU A 673 3.13 4.52 -32.81
CA GLU A 673 2.93 3.46 -31.81
C GLU A 673 4.24 3.23 -31.02
N ALA A 674 5.40 3.25 -31.68
CA ALA A 674 6.72 3.12 -31.05
C ALA A 674 7.07 4.29 -30.13
N GLU A 675 6.88 5.53 -30.59
CA GLU A 675 7.07 6.76 -29.78
C GLU A 675 6.15 6.74 -28.54
N ALA A 676 4.87 6.41 -28.72
CA ALA A 676 3.88 6.39 -27.63
C ALA A 676 4.11 5.27 -26.60
N LEU A 677 4.76 4.17 -27.00
CA LEU A 677 5.15 3.04 -26.13
C LEU A 677 6.63 3.13 -25.68
N GLY A 678 7.35 4.18 -26.06
CA GLY A 678 8.76 4.41 -25.72
C GLY A 678 9.71 3.30 -26.20
N ILE A 679 9.41 2.60 -27.30
CA ILE A 679 10.18 1.43 -27.78
C ILE A 679 11.66 1.78 -27.96
N ASP A 680 11.94 3.00 -28.41
CA ASP A 680 13.28 3.59 -28.55
C ASP A 680 14.17 3.48 -27.29
N GLN A 681 13.56 3.32 -26.11
CA GLN A 681 14.24 3.26 -24.81
C GLN A 681 14.48 1.82 -24.30
N TRP A 682 13.81 0.81 -24.88
CA TRP A 682 13.86 -0.57 -24.35
C TRP A 682 14.05 -1.69 -25.40
N GLU A 683 13.74 -1.44 -26.67
CA GLU A 683 14.16 -2.23 -27.85
C GLU A 683 14.59 -1.28 -29.00
N PRO A 684 15.74 -0.58 -28.86
CA PRO A 684 16.17 0.42 -29.83
C PRO A 684 16.45 -0.15 -31.23
N GLU A 685 16.78 -1.44 -31.37
CA GLU A 685 16.97 -2.11 -32.66
C GLU A 685 15.65 -2.26 -33.43
N LEU A 686 14.55 -2.55 -32.72
CA LEU A 686 13.21 -2.66 -33.30
C LEU A 686 12.69 -1.28 -33.71
N ALA A 687 12.89 -0.27 -32.86
CA ALA A 687 12.61 1.13 -33.18
C ALA A 687 13.41 1.60 -34.41
N ALA A 688 14.72 1.34 -34.45
CA ALA A 688 15.58 1.71 -35.56
C ALA A 688 15.17 1.02 -36.89
N ARG A 689 14.75 -0.26 -36.85
CA ARG A 689 14.20 -0.96 -38.01
C ARG A 689 12.91 -0.33 -38.51
N CYS A 690 11.99 0.01 -37.60
CA CYS A 690 10.73 0.69 -37.94
C CYS A 690 10.97 2.08 -38.56
N LEU A 691 11.84 2.90 -37.94
CA LEU A 691 12.19 4.23 -38.42
C LEU A 691 12.98 4.18 -39.75
N GLN A 692 13.87 3.20 -39.95
CA GLN A 692 14.53 2.97 -41.23
C GLN A 692 13.52 2.60 -42.34
N GLY A 693 12.51 1.79 -42.02
CA GLY A 693 11.39 1.50 -42.92
C GLY A 693 10.59 2.76 -43.28
N LEU A 694 10.25 3.60 -42.30
CA LEU A 694 9.57 4.88 -42.52
C LEU A 694 10.38 5.83 -43.42
N CYS A 695 11.68 6.00 -43.15
CA CYS A 695 12.55 6.87 -43.95
C CYS A 695 12.64 6.40 -45.41
N ARG A 696 12.68 5.08 -45.66
CA ARG A 696 12.61 4.52 -47.03
C ARG A 696 11.26 4.80 -47.68
N ALA A 697 10.15 4.47 -47.00
CA ALA A 697 8.80 4.70 -47.51
C ALA A 697 8.52 6.18 -47.83
N GLN A 698 9.01 7.11 -47.01
CA GLN A 698 8.93 8.56 -47.28
C GLN A 698 9.78 8.96 -48.50
N ALA A 699 11.02 8.47 -48.60
CA ALA A 699 11.90 8.77 -49.72
C ALA A 699 11.36 8.23 -51.06
N ASP A 700 10.73 7.05 -51.06
CA ASP A 700 10.19 6.44 -52.27
C ASP A 700 8.83 7.04 -52.65
N ALA A 701 7.98 7.39 -51.68
CA ALA A 701 6.78 8.18 -51.91
C ALA A 701 7.08 9.56 -52.52
N ALA A 702 8.16 10.21 -52.10
CA ALA A 702 8.62 11.49 -52.67
C ALA A 702 9.24 11.37 -54.08
N LYS A 703 9.74 10.18 -54.48
CA LYS A 703 10.24 9.91 -55.84
C LYS A 703 9.14 9.54 -56.84
N ALA A 704 7.98 9.11 -56.35
CA ALA A 704 6.84 8.75 -57.19
C ALA A 704 6.36 9.93 -58.06
N LYS A 705 5.69 9.61 -59.17
CA LYS A 705 5.14 10.60 -60.11
C LYS A 705 3.67 10.24 -60.41
N PRO A 706 2.69 10.95 -59.82
CA PRO A 706 2.83 12.05 -58.85
C PRO A 706 3.41 11.58 -57.50
N PRO A 707 3.93 12.51 -56.65
CA PRO A 707 4.39 12.16 -55.31
C PRO A 707 3.25 11.60 -54.46
N VAL A 708 3.47 10.43 -53.86
CA VAL A 708 2.47 9.73 -53.05
C VAL A 708 2.34 10.42 -51.70
N SER A 709 1.11 10.67 -51.26
CA SER A 709 0.83 11.25 -49.95
C SER A 709 -0.32 10.51 -49.25
N ILE A 710 -0.30 10.56 -47.92
CA ILE A 710 -1.35 9.98 -47.05
C ILE A 710 -1.96 11.08 -46.20
N ASN A 711 -3.25 10.95 -45.91
CA ASN A 711 -3.95 11.79 -44.94
C ASN A 711 -4.21 10.98 -43.65
N PRO A 712 -4.56 11.63 -42.51
CA PRO A 712 -4.76 10.93 -41.24
C PRO A 712 -5.89 9.89 -41.23
N ALA A 713 -6.86 9.98 -42.15
CA ALA A 713 -7.90 8.96 -42.29
C ALA A 713 -7.37 7.71 -42.99
N PHE A 714 -6.56 7.86 -44.04
CA PHE A 714 -5.86 6.75 -44.70
C PHE A 714 -4.80 6.11 -43.78
N GLU A 715 -4.00 6.92 -43.07
CA GLU A 715 -3.07 6.48 -42.02
C GLU A 715 -3.78 5.69 -40.90
N ARG A 716 -5.06 5.98 -40.63
CA ARG A 716 -5.88 5.23 -39.67
C ARG A 716 -6.47 3.97 -40.29
N LEU A 717 -6.91 4.01 -41.55
CA LEU A 717 -7.41 2.84 -42.27
C LEU A 717 -6.33 1.76 -42.42
N CYS A 718 -5.08 2.13 -42.79
CA CYS A 718 -3.95 1.19 -42.85
C CYS A 718 -3.66 0.45 -41.53
N ARG A 719 -4.14 0.93 -40.38
CA ARG A 719 -4.00 0.28 -39.07
C ARG A 719 -5.21 -0.57 -38.63
N ILE A 720 -6.33 -0.45 -39.34
CA ILE A 720 -7.60 -1.13 -39.01
C ILE A 720 -7.92 -2.21 -40.07
N ASP A 721 -7.75 -1.87 -41.35
CA ASP A 721 -7.95 -2.79 -42.48
C ASP A 721 -6.91 -2.45 -43.58
N PRO A 722 -5.74 -3.11 -43.55
CA PRO A 722 -4.70 -2.94 -44.58
C PRO A 722 -5.13 -3.44 -45.96
N ALA A 723 -6.10 -4.36 -46.05
CA ALA A 723 -6.58 -4.92 -47.31
C ALA A 723 -7.54 -3.97 -48.03
N THR A 724 -8.49 -3.36 -47.32
CA THR A 724 -9.32 -2.26 -47.85
C THR A 724 -8.47 -1.01 -48.10
N ALA A 725 -7.44 -0.73 -47.31
CA ALA A 725 -6.48 0.33 -47.64
C ALA A 725 -5.75 0.10 -48.97
N ALA A 726 -5.56 -1.15 -49.39
CA ALA A 726 -4.90 -1.53 -50.64
C ALA A 726 -5.85 -1.61 -51.85
N SER A 727 -7.15 -1.81 -51.65
CA SER A 727 -8.15 -1.81 -52.73
C SER A 727 -8.63 -0.40 -53.11
N LEU A 728 -8.44 0.58 -52.23
CA LEU A 728 -8.63 2.00 -52.53
C LEU A 728 -7.58 2.50 -53.53
N LYS A 729 -8.04 2.78 -54.76
CA LYS A 729 -7.30 3.54 -55.76
C LYS A 729 -6.96 4.96 -55.24
N GLU A 730 -6.00 5.60 -55.88
CA GLU A 730 -5.66 7.01 -55.61
C GLU A 730 -6.71 7.98 -56.16
#